data_AF-A0A957P110-F1
#
_entry.id   AF-A0A957P110-F1
#
_cell.length_a   1.000
_cell.length_b   1.000
_cell.length_c   1.000
_cell.angle_alpha   90.00
_cell.angle_beta   90.00
_cell.angle_gamma   90.00
#
_symmetry.space_group_name_H-M   'P 1'
#
loop_
_entity.id
_entity.type
_entity.pdbx_description
1 polymer ?
#
loop_
_entity_poly.entity_id
_entity_poly.type
_entity_poly.pdbx_seq_one_letter_code
_entity_poly.pdbx_strand_id
1 'polypeptide(L)'
;GLFSFGGDPNWVSRMGRAYIAGVHDGGEGRVLTIAGHFPGQGGSDRVPDMEIPTIQSSEQELRRIDLPPFVAVTRADSNIIGDDGDSGSTDGLMSSHARYASQQGTVTEGNPRPISLATQLSQMLQGPDYAAWREHGLVMSNALGVPAVRKTFEPASNGFPERRIALEAFNAGHDLLYLGEFGEPGNWVDQKQNITETIQFFRGRYETNAEFQASVDAAVRRILRAKLRLYIGSAVQDESIPENTPTTPVPATNAEPISVTSSISVTSSISGTALVTSPVSVAVTATDAITEPLISPIAPNATSALTATGEVTATQPISDGNLAVIPEETVITITYPITLAQAIPLADVLVTNSNLEAFSADNLTLADADIREVSRSSISLLAPDPAALTEPLPDPPQADERILIFTNSRLQQECTDCTAEVAVAPDELADIISSLYGIDATGQISDSLITSLTFSDLMQLLNQGDAEAVATPAADTEVGSEIENFEERPTSTPEEDETAEAVTTATPVPQANLDKNAKTELRIAEADWIIFAMLDVNPNDANSEAVKRFLSERGDQLPNKRVVVLALNAPYFLDSTEVSRLTAYIGVNSKIKPFIEQAVLTLFKASPAAGAPPVSVPGTHFNSLSERLQPNPNQILPLKISVGGTVIAPPPDADDAAEVKLQVGDQIALQVGPILDGNNNPVADGTPVEFELVYESEGSALVAEPASTRNGYAQRDILIDKSGVVRVSAISKVGDNAQLVARSDDYSFNVADNPALVTVVTEATATAMAGQTSESGADNSGNAEQPASAEGGNTPAPGSTPEGEAASVMPTRRVHLQTFFMALLTMLGVQSFLLIVLARTQHRVQLLRNMLWAIIMGLVAYIVYFVYIIFGINIMPGASWIQAETYPWGTVIIVFIAMVIPLLWLQLRHEQ
;
A
#
# COMPACT_ATOMS: atom_id res chain seq x y z
N GLY A 1 13.97 3.88 -4.77
CA GLY A 1 12.83 4.82 -4.69
C GLY A 1 11.94 4.41 -3.53
N LEU A 2 11.01 5.27 -3.09
CA LEU A 2 10.19 5.03 -1.87
C LEU A 2 9.23 3.84 -1.93
N PHE A 3 8.91 3.29 -3.12
CA PHE A 3 8.07 2.10 -3.27
C PHE A 3 8.76 0.77 -2.88
N SER A 4 9.87 0.83 -2.11
CA SER A 4 10.53 -0.33 -1.49
C SER A 4 10.88 0.01 -0.05
N PHE A 5 10.74 -0.95 0.86
CA PHE A 5 11.16 -0.82 2.26
C PHE A 5 12.68 -0.68 2.45
N GLY A 6 13.49 -0.94 1.42
CA GLY A 6 14.93 -0.77 1.48
C GLY A 6 15.71 -1.36 0.30
N GLY A 7 17.01 -1.48 0.49
CA GLY A 7 17.95 -2.19 -0.40
C GLY A 7 18.46 -3.53 0.13
N ASP A 8 18.08 -3.94 1.35
CA ASP A 8 18.44 -5.24 1.92
C ASP A 8 17.29 -6.27 1.79
N PRO A 9 17.53 -7.47 1.24
CA PRO A 9 16.48 -8.47 1.05
C PRO A 9 15.83 -8.96 2.35
N ASN A 10 16.55 -9.00 3.47
CA ASN A 10 16.04 -9.52 4.73
C ASN A 10 15.07 -8.52 5.38
N TRP A 11 15.42 -7.24 5.38
CA TRP A 11 14.53 -6.15 5.82
C TRP A 11 13.32 -6.00 4.90
N VAL A 12 13.49 -6.06 3.58
CA VAL A 12 12.34 -6.04 2.65
C VAL A 12 11.44 -7.26 2.86
N SER A 13 12.00 -8.45 3.12
CA SER A 13 11.24 -9.65 3.48
C SER A 13 10.46 -9.46 4.79
N ARG A 14 11.10 -8.95 5.85
CA ARG A 14 10.46 -8.75 7.17
C ARG A 14 9.36 -7.69 7.10
N MET A 15 9.62 -6.54 6.49
CA MET A 15 8.65 -5.46 6.36
C MET A 15 7.51 -5.82 5.41
N GLY A 16 7.78 -6.51 4.30
CA GLY A 16 6.74 -7.00 3.38
C GLY A 16 5.78 -7.96 4.06
N ARG A 17 6.29 -8.96 4.79
CA ARG A 17 5.48 -9.88 5.60
C ARG A 17 4.67 -9.18 6.70
N ALA A 18 5.27 -8.20 7.39
CA ALA A 18 4.58 -7.44 8.43
C ALA A 18 3.46 -6.56 7.87
N TYR A 19 3.70 -5.92 6.72
CA TYR A 19 2.70 -5.13 6.00
C TYR A 19 1.53 -6.01 5.53
N ILE A 20 1.80 -7.18 4.97
CA ILE A 20 0.77 -8.14 4.57
C ILE A 20 -0.09 -8.57 5.77
N ALA A 21 0.55 -8.95 6.88
CA ALA A 21 -0.17 -9.31 8.10
C ALA A 21 -1.04 -8.16 8.64
N GLY A 22 -0.54 -6.91 8.62
CA GLY A 22 -1.30 -5.73 9.02
C GLY A 22 -2.49 -5.42 8.11
N VAL A 23 -2.37 -5.66 6.79
CA VAL A 23 -3.49 -5.51 5.84
C VAL A 23 -4.54 -6.61 6.04
N HIS A 24 -4.12 -7.85 6.33
CA HIS A 24 -5.05 -8.95 6.56
C HIS A 24 -5.77 -8.78 7.91
N ASP A 25 -5.08 -8.33 8.96
CA ASP A 25 -5.63 -8.09 10.30
C ASP A 25 -6.56 -6.86 10.32
N GLY A 26 -6.06 -5.69 9.89
CA GLY A 26 -6.84 -4.45 9.81
C GLY A 26 -7.95 -4.48 8.73
N GLY A 27 -7.86 -5.40 7.78
CA GLY A 27 -8.93 -5.71 6.82
C GLY A 27 -9.92 -6.77 7.30
N GLU A 28 -9.76 -7.33 8.50
CA GLU A 28 -10.55 -8.44 9.07
C GLU A 28 -10.67 -9.65 8.11
N GLY A 29 -9.58 -9.97 7.39
CA GLY A 29 -9.53 -11.02 6.38
C GLY A 29 -10.29 -10.71 5.08
N ARG A 30 -10.83 -9.50 4.90
CA ARG A 30 -11.64 -9.09 3.73
C ARG A 30 -10.85 -8.34 2.64
N VAL A 31 -9.54 -8.20 2.80
CA VAL A 31 -8.64 -7.51 1.86
C VAL A 31 -7.49 -8.44 1.47
N LEU A 32 -7.45 -8.86 0.20
CA LEU A 32 -6.31 -9.60 -0.34
C LEU A 32 -5.11 -8.69 -0.57
N THR A 33 -3.91 -9.22 -0.37
CA THR A 33 -2.64 -8.60 -0.77
C THR A 33 -2.14 -9.17 -2.10
N ILE A 34 -1.50 -8.32 -2.89
CA ILE A 34 -0.77 -8.71 -4.11
C ILE A 34 0.65 -8.15 -4.01
N ALA A 35 1.66 -9.01 -3.79
CA ALA A 35 3.04 -8.56 -3.73
C ALA A 35 3.62 -8.35 -5.14
N GLY A 36 4.34 -7.26 -5.36
CA GLY A 36 4.88 -6.89 -6.67
C GLY A 36 6.16 -6.06 -6.58
N HIS A 37 6.97 -5.96 -7.64
CA HIS A 37 6.76 -6.53 -8.98
C HIS A 37 7.72 -7.70 -9.24
N PHE A 38 7.17 -8.91 -9.36
CA PHE A 38 7.91 -10.17 -9.52
C PHE A 38 8.61 -10.26 -10.90
N PRO A 39 9.79 -10.90 -11.01
CA PRO A 39 10.64 -11.45 -9.94
C PRO A 39 11.56 -10.45 -9.23
N GLY A 40 11.56 -9.16 -9.58
CA GLY A 40 12.29 -8.12 -8.86
C GLY A 40 12.60 -6.89 -9.72
N GLN A 41 11.94 -5.77 -9.44
CA GLN A 41 12.03 -4.55 -10.26
C GLN A 41 13.11 -3.56 -9.79
N GLY A 42 13.86 -3.88 -8.72
CA GLY A 42 14.81 -2.97 -8.07
C GLY A 42 16.02 -2.59 -8.94
N GLY A 43 16.53 -3.52 -9.76
CA GLY A 43 17.66 -3.31 -10.66
C GLY A 43 17.35 -2.55 -11.96
N SER A 44 16.23 -1.83 -12.05
CA SER A 44 15.82 -1.11 -13.26
C SER A 44 16.59 0.22 -13.44
N ASP A 45 17.06 0.48 -14.65
CA ASP A 45 17.73 1.72 -15.05
C ASP A 45 16.76 2.83 -15.53
N ARG A 46 15.47 2.50 -15.68
CA ARG A 46 14.40 3.38 -16.18
C ARG A 46 13.06 3.06 -15.54
N VAL A 47 12.04 3.88 -15.82
CA VAL A 47 10.65 3.66 -15.34
C VAL A 47 10.00 2.53 -16.18
N PRO A 48 9.68 1.35 -15.60
CA PRO A 48 9.33 0.16 -16.39
C PRO A 48 8.00 0.25 -17.14
N ASP A 49 7.08 1.11 -16.71
CA ASP A 49 5.82 1.38 -17.41
C ASP A 49 6.00 2.31 -18.61
N MET A 50 7.10 3.07 -18.66
CA MET A 50 7.45 3.98 -19.76
C MET A 50 8.32 3.31 -20.83
N GLU A 51 9.25 2.43 -20.44
CA GLU A 51 10.08 1.63 -21.34
C GLU A 51 10.59 0.37 -20.63
N ILE A 52 10.62 -0.77 -21.34
CA ILE A 52 11.02 -2.08 -20.78
C ILE A 52 12.52 -2.09 -20.40
N PRO A 53 12.89 -2.17 -19.11
CA PRO A 53 14.29 -2.36 -18.71
C PRO A 53 14.78 -3.78 -19.00
N THR A 54 16.09 -3.96 -19.11
CA THR A 54 16.71 -5.30 -19.07
C THR A 54 17.67 -5.39 -17.89
N ILE A 55 17.19 -6.01 -16.82
CA ILE A 55 17.91 -6.29 -15.58
C ILE A 55 18.93 -7.41 -15.87
N GLN A 56 20.21 -7.12 -15.60
CA GLN A 56 21.34 -7.97 -15.98
C GLN A 56 21.72 -9.00 -14.91
N SER A 57 20.95 -9.11 -13.81
CA SER A 57 21.23 -9.98 -12.67
C SER A 57 21.42 -11.44 -13.09
N SER A 58 22.47 -12.08 -12.56
CA SER A 58 22.69 -13.53 -12.69
C SER A 58 21.64 -14.34 -11.92
N GLU A 59 21.49 -15.66 -12.16
CA GLU A 59 20.52 -16.46 -11.38
C GLU A 59 20.88 -16.50 -9.88
N GLN A 60 22.18 -16.60 -9.56
CA GLN A 60 22.66 -16.58 -8.17
C GLN A 60 22.38 -15.23 -7.49
N GLU A 61 22.43 -14.14 -8.25
CA GLU A 61 22.15 -12.79 -7.79
C GLU A 61 20.65 -12.55 -7.59
N LEU A 62 19.80 -12.99 -8.53
CA LEU A 62 18.34 -13.02 -8.34
C LEU A 62 17.98 -13.81 -7.08
N ARG A 63 18.55 -15.01 -6.89
CA ARG A 63 18.31 -15.84 -5.69
C ARG A 63 18.82 -15.24 -4.38
N ARG A 64 19.80 -14.34 -4.43
CA ARG A 64 20.40 -13.69 -3.26
C ARG A 64 19.77 -12.32 -2.94
N ILE A 65 19.23 -11.61 -3.94
CA ILE A 65 18.82 -10.20 -3.81
C ILE A 65 17.33 -10.01 -4.13
N ASP A 66 16.92 -10.32 -5.36
CA ASP A 66 15.59 -9.98 -5.88
C ASP A 66 14.48 -10.93 -5.41
N LEU A 67 14.75 -12.25 -5.36
CA LEU A 67 13.78 -13.30 -5.05
C LEU A 67 13.46 -13.51 -3.55
N PRO A 68 14.37 -13.33 -2.58
CA PRO A 68 14.09 -13.64 -1.17
C PRO A 68 12.83 -12.98 -0.60
N PRO A 69 12.51 -11.70 -0.88
CA PRO A 69 11.24 -11.11 -0.44
C PRO A 69 10.01 -11.83 -0.98
N PHE A 70 10.05 -12.29 -2.23
CA PHE A 70 8.94 -13.05 -2.84
C PHE A 70 8.81 -14.44 -2.22
N VAL A 71 9.91 -15.16 -1.97
CA VAL A 71 9.89 -16.44 -1.25
C VAL A 71 9.35 -16.26 0.17
N ALA A 72 9.78 -15.20 0.86
CA ALA A 72 9.35 -14.90 2.22
C ALA A 72 7.83 -14.66 2.33
N VAL A 73 7.19 -14.10 1.31
CA VAL A 73 5.72 -13.86 1.28
C VAL A 73 4.93 -14.95 0.53
N THR A 74 5.55 -16.04 0.09
CA THR A 74 4.86 -17.16 -0.61
C THR A 74 5.20 -18.54 -0.03
N ARG A 75 5.77 -18.60 1.18
CA ARG A 75 6.21 -19.84 1.85
C ARG A 75 5.10 -20.83 2.22
N ALA A 76 3.84 -20.38 2.21
CA ALA A 76 2.62 -21.13 2.54
C ALA A 76 1.40 -20.34 2.00
N ASP A 77 0.21 -20.94 1.99
CA ASP A 77 -1.04 -20.20 1.76
C ASP A 77 -1.23 -19.09 2.81
N SER A 78 -1.96 -18.02 2.46
CA SER A 78 -2.31 -16.95 3.40
C SER A 78 -3.38 -17.39 4.40
N ASN A 79 -3.48 -16.70 5.53
CA ASN A 79 -4.56 -16.86 6.51
C ASN A 79 -5.97 -16.47 6.00
N ILE A 80 -6.08 -15.88 4.81
CA ILE A 80 -7.37 -15.66 4.13
C ILE A 80 -7.73 -16.90 3.28
N ILE A 81 -6.74 -17.50 2.62
CA ILE A 81 -6.95 -18.59 1.66
C ILE A 81 -7.03 -19.97 2.33
N GLY A 82 -6.29 -20.19 3.42
CA GLY A 82 -6.27 -21.42 4.22
C GLY A 82 -6.43 -21.15 5.72
N ASP A 83 -7.09 -22.06 6.44
CA ASP A 83 -7.47 -21.86 7.85
C ASP A 83 -6.27 -21.81 8.81
N ASP A 84 -5.27 -22.68 8.59
CA ASP A 84 -3.97 -22.66 9.26
C ASP A 84 -2.92 -21.83 8.48
N GLY A 85 -3.38 -20.87 7.66
CA GLY A 85 -2.55 -20.09 6.75
C GLY A 85 -1.64 -19.07 7.43
N ASP A 86 -0.57 -18.69 6.74
CA ASP A 86 0.42 -17.74 7.25
C ASP A 86 -0.04 -16.30 7.05
N SER A 87 -0.19 -15.54 8.14
CA SER A 87 -0.62 -14.13 8.06
C SER A 87 0.36 -13.22 7.32
N GLY A 88 1.64 -13.61 7.20
CA GLY A 88 2.62 -12.88 6.38
C GLY A 88 2.76 -13.39 4.93
N SER A 89 1.96 -14.37 4.50
CA SER A 89 1.91 -14.81 3.11
C SER A 89 0.89 -14.00 2.30
N THR A 90 1.25 -13.64 1.07
CA THR A 90 0.39 -12.88 0.16
C THR A 90 -0.57 -13.78 -0.61
N ASP A 91 -1.73 -13.26 -1.01
CA ASP A 91 -2.73 -14.00 -1.79
C ASP A 91 -2.41 -14.04 -3.29
N GLY A 92 -1.56 -13.13 -3.77
CA GLY A 92 -1.13 -13.10 -5.16
C GLY A 92 0.18 -12.38 -5.45
N LEU A 93 0.70 -12.59 -6.66
CA LEU A 93 1.89 -11.93 -7.17
C LEU A 93 1.56 -11.08 -8.40
N MET A 94 2.10 -9.86 -8.47
CA MET A 94 2.04 -9.01 -9.67
C MET A 94 3.34 -9.11 -10.47
N SER A 95 3.26 -9.34 -11.78
CA SER A 95 4.43 -9.40 -12.67
C SER A 95 4.96 -8.01 -13.06
N SER A 96 6.29 -7.90 -13.14
CA SER A 96 6.99 -6.72 -13.67
C SER A 96 6.90 -6.62 -15.20
N HIS A 97 6.96 -5.39 -15.72
CA HIS A 97 7.19 -5.11 -17.15
C HIS A 97 8.69 -5.00 -17.48
N ALA A 98 9.50 -5.85 -16.84
CA ALA A 98 10.96 -5.89 -16.98
C ALA A 98 11.43 -7.18 -17.69
N ARG A 99 12.66 -7.15 -18.21
CA ARG A 99 13.40 -8.34 -18.67
C ARG A 99 14.51 -8.75 -17.71
N TYR A 100 14.82 -10.03 -17.71
CA TYR A 100 15.82 -10.65 -16.84
C TYR A 100 16.79 -11.48 -17.68
N ALA A 101 18.05 -11.04 -17.78
CA ALA A 101 19.04 -11.63 -18.68
C ALA A 101 19.32 -13.12 -18.39
N SER A 102 19.34 -13.49 -17.11
CA SER A 102 19.50 -14.88 -16.64
C SER A 102 18.33 -15.81 -16.97
N GLN A 103 17.10 -15.29 -17.02
CA GLN A 103 15.89 -16.08 -17.29
C GLN A 103 15.53 -16.14 -18.78
N GLN A 104 15.74 -15.05 -19.50
CA GLN A 104 15.26 -14.86 -20.88
C GLN A 104 16.39 -14.75 -21.93
N GLY A 105 17.64 -14.90 -21.51
CA GLY A 105 18.83 -14.89 -22.36
C GLY A 105 19.18 -13.54 -23.00
N THR A 106 20.31 -13.55 -23.72
CA THR A 106 20.77 -12.42 -24.54
C THR A 106 19.83 -12.17 -25.72
N VAL A 107 19.45 -10.90 -25.94
CA VAL A 107 18.54 -10.50 -27.02
C VAL A 107 19.17 -10.76 -28.39
N THR A 108 18.73 -11.83 -29.06
CA THR A 108 19.20 -12.21 -30.39
C THR A 108 18.16 -11.80 -31.43
N GLU A 109 18.27 -10.55 -31.88
CA GLU A 109 17.43 -9.86 -32.89
C GLU A 109 15.92 -9.77 -32.60
N GLY A 110 15.42 -8.53 -32.57
CA GLY A 110 13.98 -8.23 -32.66
C GLY A 110 13.20 -8.32 -31.34
N ASN A 111 12.87 -7.15 -30.80
CA ASN A 111 11.77 -6.92 -29.86
C ASN A 111 11.88 -7.62 -28.46
N PRO A 112 12.47 -6.95 -27.46
CA PRO A 112 12.70 -7.52 -26.13
C PRO A 112 11.41 -7.69 -25.30
N ARG A 113 10.78 -8.87 -25.35
CA ARG A 113 9.59 -9.22 -24.53
C ARG A 113 9.86 -9.17 -23.01
N PRO A 114 9.08 -8.44 -22.19
CA PRO A 114 9.15 -8.51 -20.73
C PRO A 114 8.67 -9.86 -20.17
N ILE A 115 8.98 -10.13 -18.91
CA ILE A 115 8.59 -11.36 -18.21
C ILE A 115 7.06 -11.53 -18.13
N SER A 116 6.31 -10.42 -18.02
CA SER A 116 4.84 -10.40 -18.05
C SER A 116 4.20 -10.87 -19.37
N LEU A 117 4.98 -11.07 -20.43
CA LEU A 117 4.54 -11.57 -21.74
C LEU A 117 5.31 -12.82 -22.19
N ALA A 118 5.97 -13.51 -21.25
CA ALA A 118 6.90 -14.60 -21.54
C ALA A 118 6.65 -15.82 -20.66
N THR A 119 6.72 -17.02 -21.23
CA THR A 119 6.44 -18.29 -20.53
C THR A 119 7.42 -18.60 -19.40
N GLN A 120 8.58 -17.93 -19.37
CA GLN A 120 9.51 -17.96 -18.24
C GLN A 120 8.84 -17.60 -16.90
N LEU A 121 7.81 -16.75 -16.88
CA LEU A 121 7.06 -16.41 -15.66
C LEU A 121 6.45 -17.66 -15.01
N SER A 122 5.67 -18.45 -15.76
CA SER A 122 5.11 -19.70 -15.25
C SER A 122 6.16 -20.78 -14.97
N GLN A 123 7.29 -20.78 -15.69
CA GLN A 123 8.42 -21.68 -15.37
C GLN A 123 9.04 -21.35 -14.00
N MET A 124 9.24 -20.07 -13.67
CA MET A 124 9.72 -19.65 -12.35
C MET A 124 8.73 -20.02 -11.24
N LEU A 125 7.43 -19.79 -11.47
CA LEU A 125 6.36 -20.10 -10.51
C LEU A 125 6.06 -21.60 -10.34
N GLN A 126 6.61 -22.45 -11.21
CA GLN A 126 6.63 -23.92 -11.06
C GLN A 126 7.90 -24.42 -10.33
N GLY A 127 8.82 -23.51 -9.96
CA GLY A 127 9.97 -23.83 -9.13
C GLY A 127 9.59 -24.23 -7.70
N PRO A 128 10.46 -24.97 -6.98
CA PRO A 128 10.16 -25.49 -5.64
C PRO A 128 9.86 -24.38 -4.62
N ASP A 129 10.42 -23.20 -4.84
CA ASP A 129 10.26 -22.01 -3.99
C ASP A 129 8.82 -21.42 -4.03
N TYR A 130 8.01 -21.77 -5.04
CA TYR A 130 6.68 -21.18 -5.31
C TYR A 130 5.57 -22.19 -5.62
N ALA A 131 5.90 -23.41 -6.03
CA ALA A 131 4.94 -24.35 -6.63
C ALA A 131 3.75 -24.70 -5.72
N ALA A 132 3.98 -24.89 -4.41
CA ALA A 132 2.92 -25.21 -3.46
C ALA A 132 1.92 -24.05 -3.29
N TRP A 133 2.43 -22.84 -3.03
CA TRP A 133 1.61 -21.62 -2.97
C TRP A 133 0.84 -21.37 -4.27
N ARG A 134 1.43 -21.70 -5.44
CA ARG A 134 0.79 -21.51 -6.76
C ARG A 134 -0.42 -22.43 -7.01
N GLU A 135 -0.69 -23.41 -6.15
CA GLU A 135 -1.95 -24.19 -6.19
C GLU A 135 -3.18 -23.34 -5.81
N HIS A 136 -2.99 -22.34 -4.94
CA HIS A 136 -4.05 -21.46 -4.45
C HIS A 136 -3.85 -20.00 -4.84
N GLY A 137 -2.62 -19.48 -4.70
CA GLY A 137 -2.23 -18.09 -4.91
C GLY A 137 -2.41 -17.61 -6.35
N LEU A 138 -2.86 -16.35 -6.48
CA LEU A 138 -3.20 -15.68 -7.72
C LEU A 138 -1.99 -15.04 -8.41
N VAL A 139 -2.00 -14.96 -9.73
CA VAL A 139 -0.96 -14.26 -10.50
C VAL A 139 -1.62 -13.21 -11.38
N MET A 140 -1.26 -11.95 -11.16
CA MET A 140 -1.84 -10.77 -11.79
C MET A 140 -0.82 -10.06 -12.67
N SER A 141 -1.21 -9.59 -13.86
CA SER A 141 -0.34 -8.73 -14.65
C SER A 141 -0.34 -7.31 -14.08
N ASN A 142 0.76 -6.59 -14.20
CA ASN A 142 0.69 -5.12 -14.21
C ASN A 142 -0.08 -4.62 -15.47
N ALA A 143 -0.36 -3.32 -15.54
CA ALA A 143 -1.27 -2.70 -16.51
C ALA A 143 -0.83 -2.89 -17.98
N LEU A 144 -1.58 -3.70 -18.73
CA LEU A 144 -1.19 -4.14 -20.08
C LEU A 144 -1.26 -3.05 -21.16
N GLY A 145 -1.76 -1.85 -20.84
CA GLY A 145 -1.84 -0.71 -21.77
C GLY A 145 -0.65 0.26 -21.76
N VAL A 146 0.22 0.16 -20.74
CA VAL A 146 1.25 1.18 -20.48
C VAL A 146 2.22 1.38 -21.65
N PRO A 147 2.83 2.58 -21.80
CA PRO A 147 3.70 2.91 -22.93
C PRO A 147 4.81 1.89 -23.22
N ALA A 148 5.40 1.27 -22.19
CA ALA A 148 6.43 0.24 -22.36
C ALA A 148 5.90 -1.01 -23.08
N VAL A 149 4.74 -1.53 -22.65
CA VAL A 149 4.09 -2.68 -23.28
C VAL A 149 3.71 -2.32 -24.73
N ARG A 150 3.15 -1.14 -24.96
CA ARG A 150 2.79 -0.65 -26.31
C ARG A 150 3.98 -0.60 -27.27
N LYS A 151 5.08 0.07 -26.88
CA LYS A 151 6.32 0.15 -27.67
C LYS A 151 6.87 -1.23 -28.05
N THR A 152 6.66 -2.22 -27.19
CA THR A 152 7.02 -3.64 -27.43
C THR A 152 6.21 -4.28 -28.58
N PHE A 153 5.28 -3.59 -29.25
CA PHE A 153 4.59 -4.11 -30.45
C PHE A 153 4.67 -3.18 -31.66
N GLU A 154 5.24 -1.99 -31.52
CA GLU A 154 5.45 -1.05 -32.63
C GLU A 154 6.70 -1.44 -33.46
N PRO A 155 6.75 -1.18 -34.78
CA PRO A 155 5.66 -0.73 -35.66
C PRO A 155 4.87 -1.91 -36.27
N ALA A 156 4.85 -3.08 -35.60
CA ALA A 156 4.30 -4.32 -36.17
C ALA A 156 2.75 -4.37 -36.22
N SER A 157 2.07 -3.38 -35.65
CA SER A 157 0.62 -3.21 -35.70
C SER A 157 0.21 -1.78 -36.07
N ASN A 158 -0.79 -1.64 -36.93
CA ASN A 158 -1.43 -0.36 -37.25
C ASN A 158 -2.42 0.04 -36.13
N GLY A 159 -1.92 0.21 -34.91
CA GLY A 159 -2.72 0.46 -33.70
C GLY A 159 -2.29 -0.43 -32.52
N PHE A 160 -3.00 -0.29 -31.39
CA PHE A 160 -2.77 -1.07 -30.17
C PHE A 160 -3.26 -2.53 -30.35
N PRO A 161 -2.40 -3.56 -30.25
CA PRO A 161 -2.77 -4.95 -30.55
C PRO A 161 -3.31 -5.69 -29.32
N GLU A 162 -4.41 -5.16 -28.80
CA GLU A 162 -5.23 -5.59 -27.67
C GLU A 162 -5.30 -7.12 -27.47
N ARG A 163 -5.79 -7.86 -28.47
CA ARG A 163 -5.99 -9.32 -28.40
C ARG A 163 -4.69 -10.08 -28.24
N ARG A 164 -3.61 -9.56 -28.82
CA ARG A 164 -2.29 -10.19 -28.81
C ARG A 164 -1.58 -9.95 -27.48
N ILE A 165 -1.65 -8.72 -26.95
CA ILE A 165 -1.12 -8.37 -25.63
C ILE A 165 -1.78 -9.23 -24.55
N ALA A 166 -3.11 -9.26 -24.52
CA ALA A 166 -3.85 -10.06 -23.54
C ALA A 166 -3.56 -11.57 -23.64
N LEU A 167 -3.44 -12.12 -24.86
CA LEU A 167 -3.15 -13.54 -25.06
C LEU A 167 -1.70 -13.91 -24.67
N GLU A 168 -0.71 -13.06 -25.00
CA GLU A 168 0.68 -13.30 -24.57
C GLU A 168 0.83 -13.14 -23.05
N ALA A 169 0.09 -12.23 -22.42
CA ALA A 169 0.02 -12.13 -20.96
C ALA A 169 -0.63 -13.36 -20.33
N PHE A 170 -1.80 -13.82 -20.82
CA PHE A 170 -2.45 -15.03 -20.30
C PHE A 170 -1.54 -16.26 -20.43
N ASN A 171 -0.93 -16.46 -21.59
CA ASN A 171 0.00 -17.57 -21.85
C ASN A 171 1.29 -17.50 -21.01
N ALA A 172 1.64 -16.35 -20.43
CA ALA A 172 2.77 -16.25 -19.50
C ALA A 172 2.47 -16.93 -18.14
N GLY A 173 1.20 -17.08 -17.77
CA GLY A 173 0.75 -17.80 -16.55
C GLY A 173 -0.12 -17.01 -15.57
N HIS A 174 -0.67 -15.86 -15.98
CA HIS A 174 -1.53 -15.01 -15.16
C HIS A 174 -2.95 -15.57 -15.05
N ASP A 175 -3.54 -15.55 -13.85
CA ASP A 175 -4.98 -15.77 -13.66
C ASP A 175 -5.78 -14.47 -13.88
N LEU A 176 -5.18 -13.31 -13.57
CA LEU A 176 -5.79 -11.98 -13.68
C LEU A 176 -5.00 -11.08 -14.65
N LEU A 177 -5.70 -10.47 -15.60
CA LEU A 177 -5.12 -9.51 -16.55
C LEU A 177 -5.57 -8.09 -16.21
N TYR A 178 -4.63 -7.20 -15.87
CA TYR A 178 -4.97 -5.81 -15.60
C TYR A 178 -5.05 -5.01 -16.91
N LEU A 179 -6.27 -4.81 -17.40
CA LEU A 179 -6.56 -4.04 -18.61
C LEU A 179 -6.62 -2.51 -18.34
N GLY A 180 -5.67 -2.00 -17.56
CA GLY A 180 -5.46 -0.55 -17.37
C GLY A 180 -4.79 0.08 -18.60
N GLU A 181 -5.10 1.36 -18.88
CA GLU A 181 -4.58 2.15 -20.02
C GLU A 181 -4.72 1.48 -21.40
N PHE A 182 -5.67 0.54 -21.55
CA PHE A 182 -5.62 -0.53 -22.56
C PHE A 182 -6.07 -0.08 -23.98
N GLY A 183 -5.42 0.95 -24.52
CA GLY A 183 -5.83 1.71 -25.70
C GLY A 183 -5.21 3.10 -25.67
N GLU A 184 -5.75 4.06 -26.40
CA GLU A 184 -5.14 5.40 -26.44
C GLU A 184 -5.25 6.13 -25.07
N PRO A 185 -4.19 6.80 -24.57
CA PRO A 185 -4.21 7.47 -23.26
C PRO A 185 -5.28 8.56 -23.19
N GLY A 186 -6.00 8.63 -22.07
CA GLY A 186 -7.15 9.52 -21.89
C GLY A 186 -8.39 9.18 -22.74
N ASN A 187 -8.34 8.20 -23.64
CA ASN A 187 -9.46 7.81 -24.49
C ASN A 187 -10.18 6.57 -23.96
N TRP A 188 -11.04 6.76 -22.95
CA TRP A 188 -11.84 5.68 -22.36
C TRP A 188 -12.72 4.94 -23.38
N VAL A 189 -13.16 5.58 -24.48
CA VAL A 189 -13.99 4.93 -25.51
C VAL A 189 -13.19 3.87 -26.27
N ASP A 190 -11.95 4.20 -26.64
CA ASP A 190 -11.01 3.27 -27.28
C ASP A 190 -10.61 2.14 -26.33
N GLN A 191 -10.19 2.46 -25.10
CA GLN A 191 -9.81 1.47 -24.10
C GLN A 191 -10.96 0.48 -23.80
N LYS A 192 -12.19 0.99 -23.65
CA LYS A 192 -13.38 0.14 -23.46
C LYS A 192 -13.67 -0.75 -24.69
N GLN A 193 -13.45 -0.25 -25.90
CA GLN A 193 -13.60 -1.06 -27.12
C GLN A 193 -12.58 -2.21 -27.13
N ASN A 194 -11.31 -1.92 -26.87
CA ASN A 194 -10.22 -2.90 -26.83
C ASN A 194 -10.43 -3.98 -25.76
N ILE A 195 -10.93 -3.59 -24.57
CA ILE A 195 -11.38 -4.51 -23.51
C ILE A 195 -12.51 -5.40 -24.03
N THR A 196 -13.51 -4.82 -24.69
CA THR A 196 -14.68 -5.54 -25.21
C THR A 196 -14.29 -6.56 -26.28
N GLU A 197 -13.41 -6.18 -27.23
CA GLU A 197 -12.91 -7.07 -28.27
C GLU A 197 -12.01 -8.18 -27.72
N THR A 198 -11.22 -7.88 -26.68
CA THR A 198 -10.42 -8.88 -25.95
C THR A 198 -11.30 -9.92 -25.26
N ILE A 199 -12.37 -9.50 -24.57
CA ILE A 199 -13.33 -10.42 -23.93
C ILE A 199 -14.03 -11.29 -24.98
N GLN A 200 -14.46 -10.72 -26.11
CA GLN A 200 -15.09 -11.48 -27.20
C GLN A 200 -14.11 -12.48 -27.83
N PHE A 201 -12.84 -12.11 -28.01
CA PHE A 201 -11.80 -12.99 -28.50
C PHE A 201 -11.49 -14.14 -27.53
N PHE A 202 -11.36 -13.85 -26.23
CA PHE A 202 -11.13 -14.87 -25.20
C PHE A 202 -12.30 -15.85 -25.12
N ARG A 203 -13.55 -15.36 -25.17
CA ARG A 203 -14.74 -16.22 -25.27
C ARG A 203 -14.69 -17.11 -26.51
N GLY A 204 -14.37 -16.56 -27.68
CA GLY A 204 -14.24 -17.33 -28.93
C GLY A 204 -13.16 -18.40 -28.86
N ARG A 205 -12.05 -18.17 -28.15
CA ARG A 205 -11.02 -19.20 -27.88
C ARG A 205 -11.52 -20.26 -26.90
N TYR A 206 -12.19 -19.87 -25.82
CA TYR A 206 -12.77 -20.80 -24.83
C TYR A 206 -13.80 -21.75 -25.47
N GLU A 207 -14.65 -21.23 -26.37
CA GLU A 207 -15.63 -22.03 -27.12
C GLU A 207 -15.01 -22.95 -28.20
N THR A 208 -13.70 -22.84 -28.52
CA THR A 208 -13.07 -23.55 -29.66
C THR A 208 -11.74 -24.26 -29.37
N ASN A 209 -11.12 -24.06 -28.20
CA ASN A 209 -9.82 -24.64 -27.86
C ASN A 209 -9.82 -25.18 -26.42
N ALA A 210 -9.72 -26.51 -26.28
CA ALA A 210 -9.81 -27.20 -25.00
C ALA A 210 -8.61 -26.95 -24.05
N GLU A 211 -7.41 -26.70 -24.58
CA GLU A 211 -6.22 -26.38 -23.77
C GLU A 211 -6.36 -24.98 -23.14
N PHE A 212 -6.86 -24.02 -23.94
CA PHE A 212 -7.19 -22.68 -23.49
C PHE A 212 -8.36 -22.69 -22.50
N GLN A 213 -9.40 -23.48 -22.75
CA GLN A 213 -10.50 -23.72 -21.81
C GLN A 213 -9.97 -24.23 -20.46
N ALA A 214 -9.21 -25.32 -20.44
CA ALA A 214 -8.67 -25.89 -19.21
C ALA A 214 -7.77 -24.90 -18.43
N SER A 215 -7.03 -24.05 -19.16
CA SER A 215 -6.22 -22.97 -18.58
C SER A 215 -7.09 -21.88 -17.93
N VAL A 216 -8.18 -21.48 -18.59
CA VAL A 216 -9.15 -20.51 -18.04
C VAL A 216 -9.87 -21.10 -16.83
N ASP A 217 -10.29 -22.36 -16.89
CA ASP A 217 -10.95 -23.05 -15.76
C ASP A 217 -10.03 -23.17 -14.54
N ALA A 218 -8.72 -23.36 -14.74
CA ALA A 218 -7.74 -23.35 -13.66
C ALA A 218 -7.59 -21.97 -13.01
N ALA A 219 -7.49 -20.90 -13.82
CA ALA A 219 -7.44 -19.52 -13.33
C ALA A 219 -8.72 -19.12 -12.57
N VAL A 220 -9.89 -19.37 -13.18
CA VAL A 220 -11.20 -19.08 -12.60
C VAL A 220 -11.41 -19.85 -11.29
N ARG A 221 -10.95 -21.11 -11.19
CA ARG A 221 -11.02 -21.88 -9.93
C ARG A 221 -10.28 -21.21 -8.77
N ARG A 222 -9.09 -20.65 -9.00
CA ARG A 222 -8.36 -19.89 -7.96
C ARG A 222 -9.10 -18.61 -7.58
N ILE A 223 -9.56 -17.84 -8.58
CA ILE A 223 -10.29 -16.58 -8.38
C ILE A 223 -11.59 -16.81 -7.58
N LEU A 224 -12.33 -17.87 -7.89
CA LEU A 224 -13.54 -18.24 -7.16
C LEU A 224 -13.23 -18.72 -5.73
N ARG A 225 -12.20 -19.55 -5.54
CA ARG A 225 -11.74 -20.00 -4.20
C ARG A 225 -11.40 -18.80 -3.30
N ALA A 226 -10.62 -17.84 -3.81
CA ALA A 226 -10.27 -16.63 -3.07
C ALA A 226 -11.51 -15.78 -2.72
N LYS A 227 -12.45 -15.61 -3.65
CA LYS A 227 -13.71 -14.87 -3.38
C LYS A 227 -14.63 -15.57 -2.38
N LEU A 228 -14.75 -16.89 -2.44
CA LEU A 228 -15.57 -17.65 -1.49
C LEU A 228 -14.98 -17.54 -0.08
N ARG A 229 -13.65 -17.63 0.07
CA ARG A 229 -12.95 -17.38 1.34
C ARG A 229 -13.21 -15.97 1.88
N LEU A 230 -12.98 -14.93 1.08
CA LEU A 230 -13.18 -13.52 1.46
C LEU A 230 -14.58 -13.20 2.02
N TYR A 231 -15.62 -13.74 1.39
CA TYR A 231 -17.00 -13.28 1.61
C TYR A 231 -17.94 -14.31 2.26
N ILE A 232 -17.56 -15.59 2.31
CA ILE A 232 -18.34 -16.68 2.95
C ILE A 232 -17.53 -17.38 4.06
N GLY A 233 -16.21 -17.22 4.07
CA GLY A 233 -15.32 -17.83 5.06
C GLY A 233 -15.24 -19.36 4.93
N SER A 234 -14.84 -20.03 6.01
CA SER A 234 -14.56 -21.46 6.06
C SER A 234 -15.79 -22.38 6.04
N ALA A 235 -16.98 -21.85 5.71
CA ALA A 235 -18.22 -22.63 5.62
C ALA A 235 -18.27 -23.58 4.41
N VAL A 236 -17.23 -23.57 3.56
CA VAL A 236 -16.98 -24.59 2.54
C VAL A 236 -16.25 -25.78 3.19
N GLN A 237 -16.95 -26.56 4.01
CA GLN A 237 -16.53 -27.95 4.22
C GLN A 237 -16.73 -28.72 2.92
N ASP A 238 -15.79 -29.59 2.58
CA ASP A 238 -15.86 -30.46 1.41
C ASP A 238 -16.91 -31.55 1.70
N GLU A 239 -18.19 -31.23 1.44
CA GLU A 239 -19.33 -32.12 1.69
C GLU A 239 -19.31 -33.29 0.69
N SER A 240 -18.49 -34.28 1.03
CA SER A 240 -18.31 -35.53 0.28
C SER A 240 -19.68 -36.15 0.01
N ILE A 241 -20.08 -36.18 -1.27
CA ILE A 241 -21.41 -36.57 -1.73
C ILE A 241 -21.83 -37.89 -1.06
N PRO A 242 -22.79 -37.89 -0.12
CA PRO A 242 -23.06 -39.05 0.71
C PRO A 242 -23.78 -40.14 -0.09
N GLU A 243 -23.20 -41.33 -0.11
CA GLU A 243 -23.75 -42.48 -0.82
C GLU A 243 -25.09 -42.92 -0.20
N ASN A 244 -26.09 -43.19 -1.07
CA ASN A 244 -27.51 -43.31 -0.71
C ASN A 244 -27.79 -44.18 0.52
N THR A 245 -28.18 -43.54 1.63
CA THR A 245 -28.75 -44.23 2.81
C THR A 245 -30.06 -43.56 3.24
N PRO A 246 -31.22 -44.24 3.15
CA PRO A 246 -32.51 -43.62 3.46
C PRO A 246 -32.82 -43.66 4.97
N THR A 247 -32.65 -42.53 5.65
CA THR A 247 -33.09 -42.34 7.05
C THR A 247 -34.33 -41.45 7.15
N THR A 248 -35.22 -41.79 8.08
CA THR A 248 -36.56 -41.17 8.25
C THR A 248 -36.51 -39.71 8.72
N PRO A 249 -37.41 -38.83 8.24
CA PRO A 249 -37.41 -37.41 8.61
C PRO A 249 -37.86 -37.18 10.06
N VAL A 250 -37.10 -36.36 10.78
CA VAL A 250 -37.52 -35.71 12.03
C VAL A 250 -37.92 -34.27 11.67
N PRO A 251 -39.06 -33.74 12.14
CA PRO A 251 -39.51 -32.40 11.78
C PRO A 251 -38.68 -31.32 12.50
N ALA A 252 -37.78 -30.67 11.77
CA ALA A 252 -37.15 -29.42 12.20
C ALA A 252 -38.14 -28.25 12.11
N THR A 253 -38.03 -27.29 13.02
CA THR A 253 -39.00 -26.19 13.18
C THR A 253 -38.38 -24.85 12.76
N ASN A 254 -39.11 -24.07 11.97
CA ASN A 254 -38.91 -22.62 11.73
C ASN A 254 -37.52 -22.18 11.24
N ALA A 255 -37.25 -22.45 9.96
CA ALA A 255 -36.54 -21.52 9.08
C ALA A 255 -37.27 -21.49 7.73
N GLU A 256 -37.51 -20.31 7.15
CA GLU A 256 -38.11 -20.19 5.81
C GLU A 256 -36.98 -20.12 4.76
N PRO A 257 -36.78 -21.15 3.92
CA PRO A 257 -35.89 -21.05 2.78
C PRO A 257 -36.55 -20.21 1.67
N ILE A 258 -35.80 -19.24 1.12
CA ILE A 258 -36.25 -18.45 -0.04
C ILE A 258 -36.39 -19.40 -1.25
N SER A 259 -37.62 -19.82 -1.49
CA SER A 259 -37.94 -20.92 -2.41
C SER A 259 -38.16 -20.40 -3.83
N VAL A 260 -37.07 -20.23 -4.58
CA VAL A 260 -37.11 -19.84 -6.00
C VAL A 260 -37.79 -20.95 -6.81
N THR A 261 -39.09 -20.79 -7.06
CA THR A 261 -39.94 -21.85 -7.63
C THR A 261 -39.95 -21.77 -9.16
N SER A 262 -38.98 -22.41 -9.82
CA SER A 262 -38.98 -22.59 -11.28
C SER A 262 -39.91 -23.73 -11.70
N SER A 263 -41.09 -23.39 -12.22
CA SER A 263 -42.06 -24.37 -12.72
C SER A 263 -41.73 -24.80 -14.16
N ILE A 264 -41.08 -25.96 -14.33
CA ILE A 264 -40.84 -26.55 -15.65
C ILE A 264 -42.12 -27.25 -16.14
N SER A 265 -42.78 -26.67 -17.14
CA SER A 265 -43.99 -27.23 -17.77
C SER A 265 -43.64 -28.15 -18.95
N VAL A 266 -43.58 -29.47 -18.71
CA VAL A 266 -43.32 -30.47 -19.76
C VAL A 266 -44.62 -30.94 -20.41
N THR A 267 -44.86 -30.56 -21.67
CA THR A 267 -45.99 -31.04 -22.49
C THR A 267 -45.57 -32.18 -23.42
N SER A 268 -45.76 -33.43 -22.98
CA SER A 268 -45.50 -34.64 -23.79
C SER A 268 -46.77 -35.18 -24.46
N SER A 269 -46.90 -35.03 -25.77
CA SER A 269 -48.04 -35.59 -26.53
C SER A 269 -47.79 -37.03 -26.98
N ILE A 270 -48.43 -38.01 -26.32
CA ILE A 270 -48.30 -39.44 -26.65
C ILE A 270 -49.29 -39.83 -27.75
N SER A 271 -48.90 -39.63 -29.01
CA SER A 271 -49.67 -40.09 -30.18
C SER A 271 -49.41 -41.56 -30.51
N GLY A 272 -50.15 -42.49 -29.89
CA GLY A 272 -50.13 -43.90 -30.30
C GLY A 272 -50.89 -44.87 -29.38
N THR A 273 -51.85 -45.62 -29.93
CA THR A 273 -52.59 -46.68 -29.22
C THR A 273 -51.79 -48.00 -29.17
N ALA A 274 -50.74 -48.03 -28.35
CA ALA A 274 -49.95 -49.24 -28.08
C ALA A 274 -50.27 -49.84 -26.70
N LEU A 275 -50.45 -51.16 -26.62
CA LEU A 275 -50.52 -51.87 -25.33
C LEU A 275 -49.11 -51.96 -24.72
N VAL A 276 -48.82 -51.08 -23.77
CA VAL A 276 -47.60 -51.12 -22.96
C VAL A 276 -47.73 -52.24 -21.92
N THR A 277 -46.80 -53.19 -21.94
CA THR A 277 -46.75 -54.35 -21.01
C THR A 277 -45.38 -54.50 -20.33
N SER A 278 -44.61 -53.42 -20.30
CA SER A 278 -43.28 -53.30 -19.66
C SER A 278 -43.01 -51.82 -19.37
N PRO A 279 -42.17 -51.45 -18.38
CA PRO A 279 -41.88 -50.05 -18.08
C PRO A 279 -41.29 -49.31 -19.29
N VAL A 280 -41.67 -48.04 -19.46
CA VAL A 280 -41.21 -47.18 -20.56
C VAL A 280 -40.26 -46.13 -20.01
N SER A 281 -38.99 -46.21 -20.37
CA SER A 281 -37.99 -45.19 -20.06
C SER A 281 -38.24 -43.96 -20.96
N VAL A 282 -38.57 -42.81 -20.35
CA VAL A 282 -38.74 -41.53 -21.06
C VAL A 282 -37.55 -40.64 -20.76
N ALA A 283 -36.76 -40.30 -21.79
CA ALA A 283 -35.72 -39.29 -21.69
C ALA A 283 -36.35 -37.89 -21.79
N VAL A 284 -36.15 -37.05 -20.77
CA VAL A 284 -36.66 -35.67 -20.73
C VAL A 284 -35.50 -34.70 -20.89
N THR A 285 -35.46 -33.96 -22.00
CA THR A 285 -34.56 -32.81 -22.19
C THR A 285 -35.30 -31.51 -21.94
N ALA A 286 -35.01 -30.85 -20.81
CA ALA A 286 -35.43 -29.48 -20.56
C ALA A 286 -34.64 -28.50 -21.45
N THR A 287 -35.23 -27.35 -21.77
CA THR A 287 -34.57 -26.28 -22.52
C THR A 287 -35.09 -24.95 -22.00
N ASP A 288 -34.36 -24.33 -21.09
CA ASP A 288 -34.81 -23.12 -20.41
C ASP A 288 -34.62 -21.85 -21.25
N ALA A 289 -35.59 -20.94 -21.12
CA ALA A 289 -35.51 -19.56 -21.60
C ALA A 289 -35.66 -18.63 -20.39
N ILE A 290 -34.54 -18.16 -19.85
CA ILE A 290 -34.52 -17.25 -18.69
C ILE A 290 -34.95 -15.86 -19.14
N THR A 291 -36.14 -15.41 -18.72
CA THR A 291 -36.70 -14.10 -19.07
C THR A 291 -36.78 -13.14 -17.88
N GLU A 292 -35.65 -12.87 -17.22
CA GLU A 292 -35.38 -11.59 -16.54
C GLU A 292 -33.85 -11.43 -16.33
N PRO A 293 -33.33 -10.20 -16.14
CA PRO A 293 -31.91 -9.89 -16.35
C PRO A 293 -31.03 -10.19 -15.11
N LEU A 294 -30.63 -11.45 -14.95
CA LEU A 294 -29.49 -11.80 -14.10
C LEU A 294 -28.20 -11.15 -14.66
N ILE A 295 -27.56 -10.29 -13.86
CA ILE A 295 -26.25 -9.71 -14.19
C ILE A 295 -25.16 -10.75 -13.94
N SER A 296 -25.00 -11.70 -14.86
CA SER A 296 -23.95 -12.72 -14.83
C SER A 296 -23.47 -13.05 -16.25
N PRO A 297 -22.16 -13.04 -16.54
CA PRO A 297 -21.62 -13.27 -17.88
C PRO A 297 -21.48 -14.76 -18.22
N ILE A 298 -22.45 -15.60 -17.85
CA ILE A 298 -22.50 -16.99 -18.33
C ILE A 298 -22.97 -16.97 -19.79
N ALA A 299 -22.21 -17.62 -20.67
CA ALA A 299 -22.53 -17.64 -22.10
C ALA A 299 -23.87 -18.36 -22.36
N PRO A 300 -24.78 -17.83 -23.20
CA PRO A 300 -26.11 -18.39 -23.42
C PRO A 300 -26.13 -19.76 -24.14
N ASN A 301 -24.96 -20.29 -24.51
CA ASN A 301 -24.79 -21.60 -25.14
C ASN A 301 -24.04 -22.61 -24.23
N ALA A 302 -23.86 -22.30 -22.94
CA ALA A 302 -23.31 -23.24 -21.97
C ALA A 302 -24.34 -24.32 -21.59
N THR A 303 -24.70 -25.17 -22.56
CA THR A 303 -25.67 -26.27 -22.41
C THR A 303 -25.10 -27.40 -21.56
N SER A 304 -24.91 -27.13 -20.28
CA SER A 304 -24.59 -28.12 -19.25
C SER A 304 -25.82 -29.00 -19.05
N ALA A 305 -25.93 -30.03 -19.89
CA ALA A 305 -27.05 -30.95 -19.87
C ALA A 305 -27.06 -31.78 -18.58
N LEU A 306 -27.74 -31.28 -17.54
CA LEU A 306 -28.04 -32.02 -16.33
C LEU A 306 -28.87 -33.27 -16.70
N THR A 307 -28.16 -34.36 -16.94
CA THR A 307 -28.75 -35.61 -17.45
C THR A 307 -29.29 -36.42 -16.28
N ALA A 308 -30.30 -35.87 -15.61
CA ALA A 308 -31.00 -36.50 -14.51
C ALA A 308 -31.75 -37.75 -15.00
N THR A 309 -31.17 -38.93 -14.73
CA THR A 309 -31.77 -40.22 -15.08
C THR A 309 -32.57 -40.75 -13.88
N GLY A 310 -33.88 -40.52 -13.91
CA GLY A 310 -34.83 -41.02 -12.90
C GLY A 310 -35.80 -42.05 -13.48
N GLU A 311 -36.00 -43.17 -12.79
CA GLU A 311 -36.92 -44.23 -13.20
C GLU A 311 -38.32 -44.03 -12.58
N VAL A 312 -39.30 -43.64 -13.40
CA VAL A 312 -40.67 -43.34 -12.95
C VAL A 312 -41.50 -44.62 -12.84
N THR A 313 -41.55 -45.20 -11.64
CA THR A 313 -42.37 -46.39 -11.36
C THR A 313 -43.81 -46.00 -11.00
N ALA A 314 -44.72 -46.01 -11.96
CA ALA A 314 -46.14 -45.69 -11.74
C ALA A 314 -46.92 -46.87 -11.11
N THR A 315 -46.98 -46.93 -9.77
CA THR A 315 -47.80 -47.92 -9.05
C THR A 315 -49.21 -47.42 -8.78
N GLN A 316 -50.20 -47.92 -9.53
CA GLN A 316 -51.60 -47.98 -9.06
C GLN A 316 -52.11 -49.45 -9.07
N PRO A 317 -52.86 -49.88 -8.06
CA PRO A 317 -53.48 -51.21 -8.05
C PRO A 317 -54.69 -51.23 -8.99
N ILE A 318 -54.64 -52.07 -10.02
CA ILE A 318 -55.77 -52.27 -10.94
C ILE A 318 -56.81 -53.17 -10.27
N SER A 319 -57.95 -52.61 -9.88
CA SER A 319 -59.16 -53.36 -9.51
C SER A 319 -60.28 -53.14 -10.52
N ASP A 320 -60.83 -54.23 -11.05
CA ASP A 320 -62.09 -54.32 -11.80
C ASP A 320 -62.27 -53.46 -13.06
N GLY A 321 -61.61 -53.90 -14.14
CA GLY A 321 -62.31 -54.18 -15.41
C GLY A 321 -62.69 -53.02 -16.33
N ASN A 322 -62.64 -51.77 -15.88
CA ASN A 322 -62.86 -50.60 -16.74
C ASN A 322 -61.54 -50.04 -17.29
N LEU A 323 -61.56 -49.67 -18.57
CA LEU A 323 -60.46 -48.96 -19.24
C LEU A 323 -60.32 -47.54 -18.65
N ALA A 324 -59.32 -47.34 -17.80
CA ALA A 324 -58.94 -46.02 -17.32
C ALA A 324 -58.32 -45.22 -18.48
N VAL A 325 -59.10 -44.29 -19.04
CA VAL A 325 -58.59 -43.30 -19.99
C VAL A 325 -57.72 -42.31 -19.21
N ILE A 326 -56.41 -42.37 -19.43
CA ILE A 326 -55.49 -41.32 -18.98
C ILE A 326 -55.82 -40.05 -19.79
N PRO A 327 -56.12 -38.90 -19.15
CA PRO A 327 -56.39 -37.67 -19.88
C PRO A 327 -55.13 -37.17 -20.59
N GLU A 328 -55.31 -36.59 -21.79
CA GLU A 328 -54.22 -36.19 -22.69
C GLU A 328 -53.27 -35.10 -22.12
N GLU A 329 -53.65 -34.46 -21.01
CA GLU A 329 -52.80 -33.54 -20.25
C GLU A 329 -52.63 -34.02 -18.79
N THR A 330 -51.74 -35.00 -18.59
CA THR A 330 -51.30 -35.40 -17.24
C THR A 330 -50.00 -34.67 -16.88
N VAL A 331 -50.12 -33.49 -16.25
CA VAL A 331 -48.96 -32.68 -15.83
C VAL A 331 -48.27 -33.33 -14.64
N ILE A 332 -47.07 -33.88 -14.86
CA ILE A 332 -46.22 -34.45 -13.81
C ILE A 332 -45.23 -33.37 -13.33
N THR A 333 -45.59 -32.65 -12.26
CA THR A 333 -44.69 -31.69 -11.61
C THR A 333 -43.60 -32.44 -10.84
N ILE A 334 -42.38 -32.49 -11.38
CA ILE A 334 -41.21 -33.05 -10.68
C ILE A 334 -40.42 -31.89 -10.04
N THR A 335 -40.59 -31.69 -8.74
CA THR A 335 -39.85 -30.68 -7.98
C THR A 335 -38.47 -31.21 -7.59
N TYR A 336 -37.43 -30.81 -8.32
CA TYR A 336 -36.05 -30.97 -7.87
C TYR A 336 -35.64 -29.77 -7.01
N PRO A 337 -35.18 -29.97 -5.75
CA PRO A 337 -34.56 -28.91 -4.99
C PRO A 337 -33.16 -28.62 -5.57
N ILE A 338 -33.07 -27.64 -6.46
CA ILE A 338 -31.77 -27.12 -6.92
C ILE A 338 -31.25 -26.21 -5.81
N THR A 339 -30.38 -26.74 -4.96
CA THR A 339 -29.57 -25.91 -4.05
C THR A 339 -28.69 -25.01 -4.92
N LEU A 340 -29.01 -23.72 -4.99
CA LEU A 340 -28.18 -22.76 -5.71
C LEU A 340 -26.79 -22.75 -5.08
N ALA A 341 -25.74 -22.82 -5.90
CA ALA A 341 -24.37 -22.72 -5.42
C ALA A 341 -24.20 -21.45 -4.56
N GLN A 342 -23.52 -21.57 -3.42
CA GLN A 342 -23.44 -20.55 -2.36
C GLN A 342 -23.25 -19.14 -2.93
N ALA A 343 -24.36 -18.41 -3.04
CA ALA A 343 -24.36 -17.09 -3.65
C ALA A 343 -23.88 -16.09 -2.61
N ILE A 344 -22.71 -15.48 -2.85
CA ILE A 344 -22.18 -14.41 -2.01
C ILE A 344 -23.26 -13.32 -1.91
N PRO A 345 -23.79 -13.01 -0.71
CA PRO A 345 -24.80 -11.97 -0.56
C PRO A 345 -24.24 -10.62 -0.97
N LEU A 346 -25.01 -9.84 -1.73
CA LEU A 346 -24.57 -8.52 -2.21
C LEU A 346 -24.26 -7.56 -1.05
N ALA A 347 -24.90 -7.75 0.11
CA ALA A 347 -24.63 -7.00 1.33
C ALA A 347 -23.20 -7.20 1.87
N ASP A 348 -22.59 -8.36 1.63
CA ASP A 348 -21.26 -8.71 2.15
C ASP A 348 -20.13 -8.22 1.21
N VAL A 349 -20.49 -7.81 -0.02
CA VAL A 349 -19.57 -7.27 -1.04
C VAL A 349 -19.62 -5.74 -1.13
N LEU A 350 -20.76 -5.12 -0.77
CA LEU A 350 -20.93 -3.67 -0.82
C LEU A 350 -20.39 -2.99 0.44
N VAL A 351 -19.69 -1.87 0.26
CA VAL A 351 -19.31 -0.97 1.36
C VAL A 351 -20.59 -0.41 2.00
N THR A 352 -20.79 -0.74 3.27
CA THR A 352 -21.92 -0.27 4.08
C THR A 352 -21.53 0.94 4.94
N ASN A 353 -22.51 1.58 5.60
CA ASN A 353 -22.21 2.71 6.49
C ASN A 353 -21.31 2.34 7.67
N SER A 354 -21.36 1.11 8.20
CA SER A 354 -20.46 0.69 9.29
C SER A 354 -19.04 0.44 8.80
N ASN A 355 -18.83 0.09 7.53
CA ASN A 355 -17.47 0.07 6.95
C ASN A 355 -16.84 1.47 6.90
N LEU A 356 -17.64 2.54 6.91
CA LEU A 356 -17.16 3.92 6.99
C LEU A 356 -16.82 4.36 8.42
N GLU A 357 -17.15 3.58 9.46
CA GLU A 357 -16.71 3.83 10.84
C GLU A 357 -15.19 3.66 11.01
N ALA A 358 -14.53 3.00 10.06
CA ALA A 358 -13.06 3.03 9.90
C ALA A 358 -12.51 4.46 9.77
N PHE A 359 -13.28 5.40 9.21
CA PHE A 359 -12.94 6.82 9.10
C PHE A 359 -13.56 7.68 10.23
N SER A 360 -13.94 7.07 11.36
CA SER A 360 -14.37 7.80 12.55
C SER A 360 -13.23 8.65 13.12
N ALA A 361 -13.57 9.72 13.85
CA ALA A 361 -12.59 10.64 14.42
C ALA A 361 -11.61 9.95 15.39
N ASP A 362 -12.07 8.93 16.13
CA ASP A 362 -11.24 8.16 17.06
C ASP A 362 -10.23 7.28 16.30
N ASN A 363 -10.68 6.56 15.27
CA ASN A 363 -9.81 5.73 14.42
C ASN A 363 -8.79 6.58 13.64
N LEU A 364 -9.22 7.74 13.12
CA LEU A 364 -8.30 8.70 12.50
C LEU A 364 -7.28 9.22 13.51
N THR A 365 -7.68 9.53 14.75
CA THR A 365 -6.76 10.00 15.81
C THR A 365 -5.72 8.94 16.20
N LEU A 366 -6.08 7.66 16.18
CA LEU A 366 -5.16 6.54 16.40
C LEU A 366 -4.17 6.40 15.24
N ALA A 367 -4.64 6.36 13.99
CA ALA A 367 -3.79 6.29 12.81
C ALA A 367 -2.81 7.48 12.74
N ASP A 368 -3.27 8.68 13.09
CA ASP A 368 -2.46 9.89 13.22
C ASP A 368 -1.36 9.76 14.28
N ALA A 369 -1.61 9.01 15.36
CA ALA A 369 -0.62 8.75 16.41
C ALA A 369 0.46 7.77 15.92
N ASP A 370 0.07 6.70 15.23
CA ASP A 370 1.00 5.75 14.62
C ASP A 370 1.87 6.44 13.54
N ILE A 371 1.26 7.29 12.69
CA ILE A 371 1.98 8.10 11.68
C ILE A 371 3.01 9.04 12.33
N ARG A 372 2.70 9.62 13.51
CA ARG A 372 3.66 10.45 14.27
C ARG A 372 4.78 9.62 14.93
N GLU A 373 4.52 8.38 15.33
CA GLU A 373 5.57 7.49 15.84
C GLU A 373 6.49 7.01 14.71
N VAL A 374 5.93 6.68 13.54
CA VAL A 374 6.70 6.36 12.33
C VAL A 374 7.50 7.59 11.86
N SER A 375 6.94 8.81 11.90
CA SER A 375 7.72 10.00 11.56
C SER A 375 8.88 10.22 12.54
N ARG A 376 8.62 10.13 13.86
CA ARG A 376 9.64 10.25 14.92
C ARG A 376 10.79 9.25 14.78
N SER A 377 10.49 8.00 14.43
CA SER A 377 11.49 6.93 14.30
C SER A 377 12.18 6.87 12.93
N SER A 378 11.70 7.57 11.91
CA SER A 378 12.24 7.48 10.54
C SER A 378 13.17 8.62 10.13
N ILE A 379 13.10 9.80 10.76
CA ILE A 379 13.99 10.92 10.42
C ILE A 379 15.46 10.55 10.70
N SER A 380 16.28 10.66 9.65
CA SER A 380 17.71 10.35 9.68
C SER A 380 18.54 11.63 9.46
N LEU A 381 19.46 11.97 10.37
CA LEU A 381 20.45 13.03 10.13
C LEU A 381 21.58 12.44 9.30
N LEU A 382 21.63 12.75 8.00
CA LEU A 382 22.56 12.14 7.03
C LEU A 382 23.95 12.80 7.09
N ALA A 383 23.98 14.12 7.25
CA ALA A 383 25.20 14.89 7.41
C ALA A 383 24.97 16.11 8.33
N PRO A 384 25.98 16.55 9.10
CA PRO A 384 27.29 15.91 9.30
C PRO A 384 27.17 14.60 10.11
N ASP A 385 28.26 13.84 10.19
CA ASP A 385 28.36 12.65 11.04
C ASP A 385 28.50 13.06 12.52
N PRO A 386 27.54 12.72 13.40
CA PRO A 386 27.59 13.10 14.82
C PRO A 386 28.80 12.54 15.57
N ALA A 387 29.37 11.41 15.14
CA ALA A 387 30.55 10.80 15.77
C ALA A 387 31.88 11.45 15.33
N ALA A 388 31.88 12.14 14.18
CA ALA A 388 33.05 12.85 13.66
C ALA A 388 33.11 14.35 14.05
N LEU A 389 32.07 14.88 14.72
CA LEU A 389 31.98 16.28 15.10
C LEU A 389 33.00 16.67 16.19
N THR A 390 33.95 17.53 15.82
CA THR A 390 34.84 18.24 16.78
C THR A 390 34.21 19.53 17.33
N GLU A 391 33.20 20.06 16.65
CA GLU A 391 32.43 21.25 17.04
C GLU A 391 30.93 20.89 17.09
N PRO A 392 30.13 21.49 17.99
CA PRO A 392 28.71 21.20 18.06
C PRO A 392 27.97 21.67 16.79
N LEU A 393 26.89 20.96 16.42
CA LEU A 393 25.94 21.43 15.41
C LEU A 393 25.50 22.88 15.71
N PRO A 394 25.32 23.76 14.70
CA PRO A 394 24.85 25.13 14.91
C PRO A 394 23.55 25.17 15.71
N ASP A 395 23.38 26.19 16.55
CA ASP A 395 22.18 26.33 17.36
C ASP A 395 20.95 26.70 16.53
N PRO A 396 19.73 26.38 17.03
CA PRO A 396 18.47 26.68 16.34
C PRO A 396 18.31 28.18 16.02
N PRO A 397 17.46 28.55 15.05
CA PRO A 397 17.36 29.94 14.62
C PRO A 397 17.01 30.90 15.75
N GLN A 398 17.65 32.07 15.76
CA GLN A 398 17.37 33.14 16.71
C GLN A 398 16.32 34.13 16.17
N ALA A 399 15.73 34.95 17.04
CA ALA A 399 14.59 35.81 16.70
C ALA A 399 14.89 36.93 15.70
N ASP A 400 16.16 37.22 15.45
CA ASP A 400 16.69 38.20 14.49
C ASP A 400 17.34 37.58 13.24
N GLU A 401 17.50 36.25 13.20
CA GLU A 401 18.04 35.53 12.03
C GLU A 401 16.98 35.35 10.93
N ARG A 402 17.43 35.42 9.68
CA ARG A 402 16.57 35.33 8.50
C ARG A 402 16.59 33.93 7.88
N ILE A 403 15.41 33.41 7.60
CA ILE A 403 15.22 32.05 7.07
C ILE A 403 14.65 32.12 5.66
N LEU A 404 15.45 31.71 4.67
CA LEU A 404 15.03 31.58 3.28
C LEU A 404 14.75 30.10 2.97
N ILE A 405 13.52 29.81 2.55
CA ILE A 405 13.07 28.47 2.20
C ILE A 405 12.93 28.37 0.68
N PHE A 406 13.40 27.27 0.11
CA PHE A 406 13.15 26.87 -1.27
C PHE A 406 12.45 25.50 -1.28
N THR A 407 11.25 25.44 -1.85
CA THR A 407 10.42 24.22 -1.89
C THR A 407 10.32 23.66 -3.31
N ASN A 408 10.49 22.34 -3.49
CA ASN A 408 10.16 21.62 -4.72
C ASN A 408 8.63 21.46 -4.85
N SER A 409 7.94 22.60 -4.97
CA SER A 409 6.50 22.68 -5.10
C SER A 409 6.10 22.44 -6.56
N ARG A 410 5.56 21.25 -6.83
CA ARG A 410 5.06 20.85 -8.15
C ARG A 410 3.76 20.07 -8.01
N LEU A 411 2.93 20.10 -9.06
CA LEU A 411 1.70 19.34 -9.11
C LEU A 411 1.97 17.84 -9.27
N GLN A 412 1.17 17.02 -8.60
CA GLN A 412 1.10 15.57 -8.73
C GLN A 412 -0.36 15.15 -8.87
N GLN A 413 -0.60 14.05 -9.58
CA GLN A 413 -1.94 13.59 -9.93
C GLN A 413 -1.91 12.05 -9.89
N GLU A 414 -2.76 11.43 -9.07
CA GLU A 414 -2.71 9.97 -8.84
C GLU A 414 -3.39 9.16 -9.95
N CYS A 415 -4.30 9.78 -10.69
CA CYS A 415 -4.98 9.20 -11.84
C CYS A 415 -5.37 10.29 -12.85
N THR A 416 -5.59 9.93 -14.12
CA THR A 416 -5.84 10.90 -15.22
C THR A 416 -7.01 11.87 -14.97
N ASP A 417 -8.05 11.42 -14.26
CA ASP A 417 -9.24 12.21 -13.91
C ASP A 417 -9.21 12.74 -12.45
N CYS A 418 -8.17 12.43 -11.68
CA CYS A 418 -8.01 12.89 -10.31
C CYS A 418 -7.72 14.40 -10.27
N THR A 419 -8.02 15.08 -9.17
CA THR A 419 -7.57 16.47 -9.00
C THR A 419 -6.04 16.49 -8.88
N ALA A 420 -5.38 17.41 -9.57
CA ALA A 420 -3.94 17.59 -9.42
C ALA A 420 -3.66 18.42 -8.16
N GLU A 421 -2.94 17.83 -7.21
CA GLU A 421 -2.61 18.43 -5.91
C GLU A 421 -1.14 18.84 -5.86
N VAL A 422 -0.78 19.76 -4.96
CA VAL A 422 0.62 20.19 -4.82
C VAL A 422 1.35 19.20 -3.91
N ALA A 423 2.49 18.68 -4.35
CA ALA A 423 3.22 17.64 -3.63
C ALA A 423 3.71 18.06 -2.23
N VAL A 424 4.05 19.34 -2.09
CA VAL A 424 4.34 20.12 -0.87
C VAL A 424 3.99 21.56 -1.21
N ALA A 425 3.15 22.24 -0.43
CA ALA A 425 2.77 23.61 -0.76
C ALA A 425 3.96 24.58 -0.58
N PRO A 426 4.08 25.67 -1.36
CA PRO A 426 5.24 26.56 -1.32
C PRO A 426 5.58 27.04 0.09
N ASP A 427 4.57 27.44 0.85
CA ASP A 427 4.68 28.02 2.19
C ASP A 427 4.55 26.98 3.32
N GLU A 428 4.31 25.70 3.03
CA GLU A 428 3.99 24.67 4.04
C GLU A 428 5.07 24.52 5.11
N LEU A 429 6.35 24.55 4.72
CA LEU A 429 7.48 24.51 5.67
C LEU A 429 7.58 25.80 6.50
N ALA A 430 7.20 26.96 5.94
CA ALA A 430 7.17 28.22 6.66
C ALA A 430 6.02 28.23 7.69
N ASP A 431 4.82 27.81 7.29
CA ASP A 431 3.65 27.67 8.17
C ASP A 431 3.93 26.69 9.33
N ILE A 432 4.64 25.57 9.07
CA ILE A 432 5.07 24.62 10.09
C ILE A 432 6.09 25.26 11.05
N ILE A 433 7.08 25.99 10.54
CA ILE A 433 8.06 26.69 11.38
C ILE A 433 7.38 27.75 12.25
N SER A 434 6.48 28.58 11.70
CA SER A 434 5.71 29.56 12.47
C SER A 434 4.78 28.90 13.49
N SER A 435 4.11 27.80 13.13
CA SER A 435 3.22 27.07 14.04
C SER A 435 3.93 26.39 15.22
N LEU A 436 5.23 26.13 15.11
CA LEU A 436 6.04 25.50 16.16
C LEU A 436 6.94 26.50 16.93
N TYR A 437 7.42 27.55 16.26
CA TYR A 437 8.46 28.46 16.77
C TYR A 437 8.18 29.96 16.57
N GLY A 438 7.11 30.31 15.86
CA GLY A 438 6.69 31.70 15.62
C GLY A 438 6.15 32.41 16.85
N ILE A 439 5.69 33.65 16.67
CA ILE A 439 5.35 34.56 17.77
C ILE A 439 4.23 34.08 18.70
N ASP A 440 3.24 33.36 18.16
CA ASP A 440 2.11 32.79 18.92
C ASP A 440 2.41 31.39 19.51
N ALA A 441 3.60 30.83 19.26
CA ALA A 441 4.04 29.51 19.72
C ALA A 441 5.09 29.63 20.86
N THR A 442 6.38 29.50 20.53
CA THR A 442 7.48 29.70 21.51
C THR A 442 8.05 31.11 21.50
N GLY A 443 7.75 31.91 20.47
CA GLY A 443 8.33 33.24 20.27
C GLY A 443 9.83 33.24 19.94
N GLN A 444 10.37 32.09 19.51
CA GLN A 444 11.79 31.95 19.18
C GLN A 444 12.14 32.61 17.83
N ILE A 445 11.23 32.60 16.87
CA ILE A 445 11.44 33.08 15.50
C ILE A 445 10.39 34.17 15.20
N SER A 446 10.78 35.22 14.48
CA SER A 446 9.82 36.19 13.93
C SER A 446 9.34 35.72 12.56
N ASP A 447 8.04 35.46 12.43
CA ASP A 447 7.35 35.10 11.20
C ASP A 447 7.72 36.02 10.01
N SER A 448 7.97 37.30 10.29
CA SER A 448 8.34 38.33 9.31
C SER A 448 9.76 38.20 8.73
N LEU A 449 10.61 37.35 9.31
CA LEU A 449 11.97 37.04 8.85
C LEU A 449 12.06 35.70 8.12
N ILE A 450 10.95 34.97 8.02
CA ILE A 450 10.82 33.78 7.18
C ILE A 450 10.38 34.23 5.78
N THR A 451 10.95 33.67 4.72
CA THR A 451 10.44 33.80 3.35
C THR A 451 10.52 32.47 2.65
N SER A 452 9.40 32.01 2.08
CA SER A 452 9.39 30.88 1.17
C SER A 452 9.41 31.30 -0.30
N LEU A 453 10.02 30.44 -1.12
CA LEU A 453 10.11 30.50 -2.58
C LEU A 453 10.07 29.07 -3.13
N THR A 454 9.82 28.91 -4.42
CA THR A 454 9.85 27.61 -5.10
C THR A 454 11.18 27.35 -5.81
N PHE A 455 11.46 26.08 -6.13
CA PHE A 455 12.57 25.71 -7.02
C PHE A 455 12.45 26.37 -8.41
N SER A 456 11.24 26.69 -8.87
CA SER A 456 11.04 27.43 -10.12
C SER A 456 11.47 28.90 -10.02
N ASP A 457 11.29 29.53 -8.85
CA ASP A 457 11.78 30.89 -8.61
C ASP A 457 13.32 30.94 -8.56
N LEU A 458 13.94 29.91 -7.98
CA LEU A 458 15.40 29.76 -7.95
C LEU A 458 15.98 29.50 -9.35
N MET A 459 15.38 28.61 -10.14
CA MET A 459 15.83 28.34 -11.51
C MET A 459 15.56 29.51 -12.46
N GLN A 460 14.52 30.32 -12.24
CA GLN A 460 14.32 31.58 -12.95
C GLN A 460 15.45 32.59 -12.68
N LEU A 461 16.14 32.50 -11.54
CA LEU A 461 17.32 33.30 -11.24
C LEU A 461 18.60 32.73 -11.87
N LEU A 462 18.89 31.44 -11.63
CA LEU A 462 20.14 30.82 -12.13
C LEU A 462 20.24 30.88 -13.67
N ASN A 463 19.14 30.60 -14.38
CA ASN A 463 19.07 30.68 -15.85
C ASN A 463 19.30 32.09 -16.43
N GLN A 464 19.21 33.17 -15.62
CA GLN A 464 19.55 34.53 -16.08
C GLN A 464 21.05 34.83 -15.93
N GLY A 465 21.73 34.25 -14.94
CA GLY A 465 23.19 34.31 -14.85
C GLY A 465 23.87 33.70 -16.08
N ASP A 466 23.34 32.57 -16.56
CA ASP A 466 23.77 31.94 -17.82
C ASP A 466 23.64 32.91 -19.02
N ALA A 467 22.52 33.63 -19.11
CA ALA A 467 22.22 34.54 -20.20
C ALA A 467 23.14 35.78 -20.19
N GLU A 468 23.45 36.34 -19.02
CA GLU A 468 24.39 37.47 -18.90
C GLU A 468 25.85 37.04 -19.14
N ALA A 469 26.23 35.83 -18.70
CA ALA A 469 27.55 35.26 -18.99
C ALA A 469 27.77 35.06 -20.50
N VAL A 470 26.77 34.53 -21.22
CA VAL A 470 26.81 34.35 -22.69
C VAL A 470 26.75 35.69 -23.45
N ALA A 471 26.21 36.76 -22.84
CA ALA A 471 26.15 38.08 -23.45
C ALA A 471 27.50 38.84 -23.46
N THR A 472 28.55 38.31 -22.83
CA THR A 472 29.90 38.89 -22.90
C THR A 472 30.63 38.38 -24.15
N PRO A 473 30.89 39.22 -25.17
CA PRO A 473 31.50 38.75 -26.41
C PRO A 473 32.97 38.36 -26.20
N ALA A 474 33.37 37.23 -26.79
CA ALA A 474 34.78 36.90 -26.96
C ALA A 474 35.48 37.99 -27.79
N ALA A 475 36.71 38.35 -27.42
CA ALA A 475 37.51 39.27 -28.22
C ALA A 475 38.02 38.54 -29.48
N ASP A 476 37.42 38.85 -30.64
CA ASP A 476 37.76 38.20 -31.91
C ASP A 476 39.25 38.36 -32.28
N THR A 477 39.86 37.25 -32.67
CA THR A 477 41.24 37.21 -33.17
C THR A 477 41.24 37.27 -34.70
N GLU A 478 41.01 38.46 -35.26
CA GLU A 478 41.22 38.67 -36.71
C GLU A 478 42.71 38.88 -37.03
N VAL A 479 43.21 38.14 -38.02
CA VAL A 479 44.58 38.27 -38.55
C VAL A 479 44.52 39.13 -39.81
N GLY A 480 44.83 40.42 -39.68
CA GLY A 480 44.80 41.40 -40.77
C GLY A 480 46.00 42.35 -40.74
N SER A 481 46.91 42.17 -41.70
CA SER A 481 48.15 42.94 -41.88
C SER A 481 47.97 44.44 -42.09
N GLU A 482 48.82 45.28 -41.48
CA GLU A 482 49.85 46.06 -42.19
C GLU A 482 50.87 46.71 -41.22
N ILE A 483 51.80 47.52 -41.74
CA ILE A 483 53.04 47.97 -41.06
C ILE A 483 53.04 49.51 -40.96
N GLU A 484 53.37 50.09 -39.79
CA GLU A 484 54.45 51.09 -39.59
C GLU A 484 54.44 51.83 -38.23
N ASN A 485 55.65 52.05 -37.71
CA ASN A 485 56.15 53.14 -36.86
C ASN A 485 55.59 53.45 -35.44
N PHE A 486 56.56 53.77 -34.57
CA PHE A 486 56.69 54.90 -33.63
C PHE A 486 55.46 55.83 -33.42
N GLU A 487 55.21 56.41 -32.24
CA GLU A 487 56.21 56.99 -31.32
C GLU A 487 55.73 57.18 -29.85
N GLU A 488 56.70 57.32 -28.94
CA GLU A 488 56.68 57.90 -27.57
C GLU A 488 55.56 57.66 -26.52
N ARG A 489 56.03 57.25 -25.32
CA ARG A 489 55.38 57.41 -24.01
C ARG A 489 56.33 58.13 -23.02
N PRO A 490 55.95 59.29 -22.45
CA PRO A 490 56.27 59.64 -21.07
C PRO A 490 55.20 59.02 -20.14
N THR A 491 55.47 58.34 -19.02
CA THR A 491 56.65 58.25 -18.15
C THR A 491 56.87 59.49 -17.27
N SER A 492 56.04 59.57 -16.23
CA SER A 492 56.42 60.07 -14.91
C SER A 492 56.20 58.96 -13.86
N THR A 493 56.80 59.10 -12.68
CA THR A 493 56.61 58.22 -11.51
C THR A 493 56.69 59.12 -10.24
N PRO A 494 56.45 58.58 -9.05
CA PRO A 494 55.42 59.07 -8.15
C PRO A 494 55.81 60.32 -7.34
N GLU A 495 54.79 61.04 -6.86
CA GLU A 495 54.89 61.84 -5.64
C GLU A 495 53.81 61.34 -4.66
N GLU A 496 54.19 61.24 -3.38
CA GLU A 496 53.31 60.93 -2.26
C GLU A 496 52.70 62.24 -1.73
N ASP A 497 51.40 62.29 -1.42
CA ASP A 497 50.94 62.94 -0.19
C ASP A 497 49.56 62.45 0.28
N GLU A 498 49.20 62.86 1.50
CA GLU A 498 48.22 62.26 2.40
C GLU A 498 46.71 62.44 2.09
N THR A 499 45.93 61.44 2.54
CA THR A 499 44.54 61.52 3.07
C THR A 499 43.38 61.99 2.18
N ALA A 500 42.51 61.04 1.83
CA ALA A 500 41.04 61.21 1.88
C ALA A 500 40.31 59.85 1.92
N GLU A 501 39.59 59.55 3.01
CA GLU A 501 38.63 58.44 3.03
C GLU A 501 37.37 58.82 2.23
N ALA A 502 37.37 58.51 0.94
CA ALA A 502 36.19 58.66 0.09
C ALA A 502 35.20 57.51 0.33
N VAL A 503 34.47 57.57 1.45
CA VAL A 503 33.35 56.65 1.73
C VAL A 503 32.25 56.86 0.69
N THR A 504 32.27 56.05 -0.36
CA THR A 504 31.20 55.97 -1.35
C THR A 504 30.00 55.21 -0.77
N THR A 505 29.23 55.89 0.10
CA THR A 505 27.87 55.48 0.45
C THR A 505 27.03 55.44 -0.83
N ALA A 506 26.89 54.25 -1.41
CA ALA A 506 25.93 53.99 -2.45
C ALA A 506 24.52 54.21 -1.88
N THR A 507 23.77 55.15 -2.44
CA THR A 507 22.38 55.39 -2.05
C THR A 507 21.57 54.10 -2.25
N PRO A 508 20.92 53.55 -1.21
CA PRO A 508 20.18 52.30 -1.37
C PRO A 508 19.02 52.51 -2.33
N VAL A 509 18.98 51.72 -3.40
CA VAL A 509 17.80 51.61 -4.26
C VAL A 509 16.67 51.06 -3.39
N PRO A 510 15.49 51.72 -3.32
CA PRO A 510 14.39 51.22 -2.52
C PRO A 510 13.99 49.81 -2.96
N GLN A 511 14.05 48.82 -2.07
CA GLN A 511 13.80 47.40 -2.35
C GLN A 511 12.48 47.16 -3.12
N ALA A 512 11.48 48.03 -2.94
CA ALA A 512 10.23 48.02 -3.69
C ALA A 512 10.42 47.98 -5.22
N ASN A 513 11.42 48.70 -5.76
CA ASN A 513 11.66 48.89 -7.19
C ASN A 513 12.53 47.82 -7.85
N LEU A 514 13.12 46.90 -7.07
CA LEU A 514 13.86 45.75 -7.61
C LEU A 514 12.90 44.78 -8.32
N ASP A 515 13.34 44.10 -9.37
CA ASP A 515 12.59 43.01 -9.98
C ASP A 515 12.57 41.74 -9.08
N LYS A 516 11.88 40.69 -9.55
CA LYS A 516 11.72 39.44 -8.80
C LYS A 516 13.07 38.76 -8.50
N ASN A 517 14.01 38.78 -9.45
CA ASN A 517 15.27 38.06 -9.37
C ASN A 517 16.28 38.84 -8.54
N ALA A 518 16.38 40.16 -8.73
CA ALA A 518 17.14 41.03 -7.83
C ALA A 518 16.63 40.96 -6.36
N LYS A 519 15.32 40.76 -6.15
CA LYS A 519 14.73 40.48 -4.82
C LYS A 519 15.02 39.06 -4.30
N THR A 520 15.43 38.12 -5.14
CA THR A 520 15.82 36.76 -4.73
C THR A 520 17.31 36.70 -4.42
N GLU A 521 18.17 37.31 -5.25
CA GLU A 521 19.59 37.57 -4.94
C GLU A 521 19.75 38.26 -3.59
N LEU A 522 19.02 39.35 -3.36
CA LEU A 522 19.11 40.10 -2.11
C LEU A 522 18.73 39.24 -0.90
N ARG A 523 17.73 38.35 -1.04
CA ARG A 523 17.36 37.41 0.03
C ARG A 523 18.43 36.34 0.25
N ILE A 524 19.02 35.78 -0.81
CA ILE A 524 20.12 34.81 -0.70
C ILE A 524 21.31 35.46 0.02
N ALA A 525 21.64 36.71 -0.32
CA ALA A 525 22.69 37.49 0.32
C ALA A 525 22.36 37.83 1.80
N GLU A 526 21.14 38.26 2.09
CA GLU A 526 20.69 38.66 3.44
C GLU A 526 20.29 37.48 4.36
N ALA A 527 20.13 36.25 3.86
CA ALA A 527 19.69 35.10 4.66
C ALA A 527 20.81 34.47 5.51
N ASP A 528 20.50 34.17 6.77
CA ASP A 528 21.38 33.43 7.69
C ASP A 528 21.19 31.92 7.52
N TRP A 529 19.94 31.48 7.30
CA TRP A 529 19.56 30.11 6.98
C TRP A 529 19.02 30.01 5.55
N ILE A 530 19.45 28.97 4.82
CA ILE A 530 18.86 28.58 3.53
C ILE A 530 18.43 27.12 3.62
N ILE A 531 17.13 26.85 3.52
CA ILE A 531 16.54 25.52 3.71
C ILE A 531 15.88 25.04 2.41
N PHE A 532 16.31 23.89 1.90
CA PHE A 532 15.75 23.25 0.70
C PHE A 532 14.84 22.08 1.06
N ALA A 533 13.54 22.20 0.77
CA ALA A 533 12.59 21.08 0.80
C ALA A 533 12.63 20.36 -0.57
N MET A 534 13.46 19.32 -0.65
CA MET A 534 13.76 18.60 -1.89
C MET A 534 12.95 17.31 -2.02
N LEU A 535 12.27 17.14 -3.16
CA LEU A 535 11.71 15.86 -3.57
C LEU A 535 12.82 15.01 -4.22
N ASP A 536 12.84 14.92 -5.55
CA ASP A 536 13.80 14.13 -6.34
C ASP A 536 14.57 15.00 -7.34
N VAL A 537 15.48 14.35 -8.09
CA VAL A 537 15.97 14.83 -9.38
C VAL A 537 15.28 14.03 -10.49
N ASN A 538 14.55 14.72 -11.36
CA ASN A 538 13.73 14.15 -12.41
C ASN A 538 14.11 14.80 -13.77
N PRO A 539 14.69 14.04 -14.73
CA PRO A 539 15.09 14.58 -16.03
C PRO A 539 13.99 15.23 -16.88
N ASN A 540 12.71 15.03 -16.53
CA ASN A 540 11.56 15.65 -17.21
C ASN A 540 11.12 16.97 -16.56
N ASP A 541 11.72 17.36 -15.44
CA ASP A 541 11.40 18.55 -14.65
C ASP A 541 12.71 19.27 -14.29
N ALA A 542 13.11 20.24 -15.13
CA ALA A 542 14.34 21.00 -14.95
C ALA A 542 14.40 21.79 -13.62
N ASN A 543 13.27 21.99 -12.92
CA ASN A 543 13.27 22.63 -11.60
C ASN A 543 13.85 21.69 -10.52
N SER A 544 13.81 20.38 -10.73
CA SER A 544 14.29 19.38 -9.77
C SER A 544 15.81 19.45 -9.51
N GLU A 545 16.58 19.97 -10.46
CA GLU A 545 18.04 20.15 -10.34
C GLU A 545 18.47 21.41 -9.57
N ALA A 546 17.51 22.25 -9.12
CA ALA A 546 17.79 23.57 -8.55
C ALA A 546 18.79 23.56 -7.38
N VAL A 547 18.73 22.55 -6.50
CA VAL A 547 19.68 22.40 -5.38
C VAL A 547 21.09 22.13 -5.90
N LYS A 548 21.22 21.23 -6.88
CA LYS A 548 22.50 20.82 -7.47
C LYS A 548 23.20 22.01 -8.13
N ARG A 549 22.45 22.75 -8.95
CA ARG A 549 22.92 23.97 -9.62
C ARG A 549 23.26 25.09 -8.62
N PHE A 550 22.40 25.35 -7.64
CA PHE A 550 22.67 26.38 -6.64
C PHE A 550 23.93 26.07 -5.81
N LEU A 551 24.08 24.84 -5.33
CA LEU A 551 25.25 24.44 -4.55
C LEU A 551 26.55 24.51 -5.38
N SER A 552 26.52 24.21 -6.68
CA SER A 552 27.70 24.31 -7.55
C SER A 552 28.04 25.76 -7.93
N GLU A 553 27.06 26.52 -8.44
CA GLU A 553 27.24 27.88 -8.97
C GLU A 553 27.40 28.96 -7.89
N ARG A 554 26.73 28.81 -6.73
CA ARG A 554 26.71 29.83 -5.66
C ARG A 554 27.48 29.42 -4.41
N GLY A 555 28.31 28.38 -4.50
CA GLY A 555 29.17 27.90 -3.40
C GLY A 555 29.95 29.01 -2.68
N ASP A 556 30.48 29.98 -3.43
CA ASP A 556 31.27 31.10 -2.88
C ASP A 556 30.43 32.12 -2.07
N GLN A 557 29.09 32.07 -2.17
CA GLN A 557 28.14 32.89 -1.40
C GLN A 557 27.64 32.17 -0.13
N LEU A 558 27.97 30.89 0.06
CA LEU A 558 27.57 30.08 1.22
C LEU A 558 28.42 30.23 2.50
N PRO A 559 29.67 30.77 2.50
CA PRO A 559 30.44 30.94 3.74
C PRO A 559 29.67 31.74 4.80
N ASN A 560 29.66 31.22 6.03
CA ASN A 560 28.91 31.71 7.20
C ASN A 560 27.38 31.54 7.14
N LYS A 561 26.80 30.95 6.08
CA LYS A 561 25.36 30.63 6.02
C LYS A 561 25.08 29.20 6.49
N ARG A 562 23.91 28.99 7.11
CA ARG A 562 23.43 27.67 7.53
C ARG A 562 22.59 27.06 6.42
N VAL A 563 23.22 26.22 5.60
CA VAL A 563 22.62 25.62 4.39
C VAL A 563 22.10 24.22 4.72
N VAL A 564 20.81 23.99 4.55
CA VAL A 564 20.10 22.79 4.99
C VAL A 564 19.35 22.16 3.82
N VAL A 565 19.39 20.83 3.69
CA VAL A 565 18.50 20.10 2.77
C VAL A 565 17.65 19.10 3.55
N LEU A 566 16.34 19.10 3.29
CA LEU A 566 15.38 18.11 3.73
C LEU A 566 15.01 17.23 2.53
N ALA A 567 15.43 15.97 2.53
CA ALA A 567 15.07 14.99 1.49
C ALA A 567 13.71 14.37 1.81
N LEU A 568 12.66 14.94 1.20
CA LEU A 568 11.26 14.49 1.31
C LEU A 568 10.93 13.31 0.37
N ASN A 569 11.88 12.91 -0.47
CA ASN A 569 11.88 11.67 -1.24
C ASN A 569 13.15 10.85 -0.87
N ALA A 570 13.61 9.96 -1.74
CA ALA A 570 14.81 9.16 -1.52
C ALA A 570 16.08 10.01 -1.27
N PRO A 571 16.94 9.66 -0.30
CA PRO A 571 18.01 10.55 0.19
C PRO A 571 19.33 10.54 -0.63
N TYR A 572 19.38 9.93 -1.81
CA TYR A 572 20.62 9.64 -2.55
C TYR A 572 20.87 10.52 -3.79
N PHE A 573 20.22 11.68 -3.91
CA PHE A 573 20.31 12.54 -5.10
C PHE A 573 21.50 13.52 -5.11
N LEU A 574 22.11 13.80 -3.96
CA LEU A 574 23.28 14.67 -3.81
C LEU A 574 24.56 13.83 -3.70
N ASP A 575 25.67 14.33 -4.26
CA ASP A 575 26.99 13.69 -4.13
C ASP A 575 27.83 14.27 -2.98
N SER A 576 28.99 13.64 -2.70
CA SER A 576 29.88 14.04 -1.59
C SER A 576 30.36 15.49 -1.66
N THR A 577 30.52 16.04 -2.86
CA THR A 577 30.94 17.43 -3.10
C THR A 577 29.82 18.39 -2.70
N GLU A 578 28.59 18.03 -3.00
CA GLU A 578 27.40 18.83 -2.72
C GLU A 578 27.05 18.75 -1.23
N VAL A 579 27.06 17.55 -0.65
CA VAL A 579 26.88 17.33 0.80
C VAL A 579 27.97 18.05 1.61
N SER A 580 29.21 18.15 1.12
CA SER A 580 30.27 18.91 1.81
C SER A 580 30.03 20.43 1.89
N ARG A 581 29.07 20.97 1.13
CA ARG A 581 28.64 22.38 1.18
C ARG A 581 27.44 22.59 2.11
N LEU A 582 26.91 21.53 2.75
CA LEU A 582 25.75 21.60 3.63
C LEU A 582 26.15 21.68 5.11
N THR A 583 25.40 22.49 5.84
CA THR A 583 25.41 22.55 7.31
C THR A 583 24.61 21.41 7.92
N ALA A 584 23.55 20.95 7.25
CA ALA A 584 22.83 19.74 7.59
C ALA A 584 22.15 19.10 6.36
N TYR A 585 22.13 17.77 6.30
CA TYR A 585 21.31 17.00 5.36
C TYR A 585 20.44 16.03 6.14
N ILE A 586 19.11 16.12 6.00
CA ILE A 586 18.14 15.32 6.75
C ILE A 586 17.33 14.47 5.78
N GLY A 587 17.36 13.15 5.99
CA GLY A 587 16.52 12.17 5.31
C GLY A 587 15.17 12.10 5.98
N VAL A 588 14.14 12.60 5.29
CA VAL A 588 12.75 12.64 5.76
C VAL A 588 11.93 11.50 5.13
N ASN A 589 12.25 11.11 3.89
CA ASN A 589 11.66 9.99 3.15
C ASN A 589 10.14 10.07 2.89
N SER A 590 9.48 11.14 3.31
CA SER A 590 8.06 11.41 3.04
C SER A 590 7.81 12.92 2.95
N LYS A 591 6.71 13.28 2.29
CA LYS A 591 6.28 14.65 2.01
C LYS A 591 5.05 15.09 2.82
N ILE A 592 4.49 14.22 3.67
CA ILE A 592 3.29 14.54 4.47
C ILE A 592 3.64 15.36 5.71
N LYS A 593 2.73 16.24 6.12
CA LYS A 593 2.93 17.19 7.23
C LYS A 593 3.54 16.59 8.52
N PRO A 594 3.10 15.45 9.07
CA PRO A 594 3.71 14.86 10.28
C PRO A 594 5.20 14.49 10.17
N PHE A 595 5.71 14.30 8.95
CA PHE A 595 7.13 14.07 8.68
C PHE A 595 7.90 15.39 8.50
N ILE A 596 7.28 16.41 7.89
CA ILE A 596 7.88 17.75 7.76
C ILE A 596 7.97 18.42 9.14
N GLU A 597 6.93 18.31 9.97
CA GLU A 597 6.94 18.76 11.38
C GLU A 597 8.09 18.12 12.17
N GLN A 598 8.22 16.79 12.12
CA GLN A 598 9.31 16.08 12.80
C GLN A 598 10.69 16.43 12.23
N ALA A 599 10.81 16.69 10.93
CA ALA A 599 12.05 17.18 10.32
C ALA A 599 12.46 18.57 10.84
N VAL A 600 11.50 19.48 11.05
CA VAL A 600 11.75 20.80 11.68
C VAL A 600 12.12 20.66 13.16
N LEU A 601 11.39 19.82 13.92
CA LEU A 601 11.73 19.51 15.31
C LEU A 601 13.14 18.91 15.43
N THR A 602 13.56 18.09 14.47
CA THR A 602 14.91 17.52 14.40
C THR A 602 15.96 18.58 14.06
N LEU A 603 15.70 19.40 13.04
CA LEU A 603 16.61 20.48 12.60
C LEU A 603 16.88 21.49 13.72
N PHE A 604 15.85 21.83 14.51
CA PHE A 604 15.95 22.78 15.62
C PHE A 604 16.24 22.09 16.97
N LYS A 605 16.81 20.87 16.95
CA LYS A 605 17.28 20.11 18.12
C LYS A 605 16.23 19.77 19.19
N ALA A 606 14.94 19.94 18.90
CA ALA A 606 13.83 19.60 19.80
C ALA A 606 13.49 18.11 19.81
N SER A 607 13.96 17.36 18.80
CA SER A 607 13.85 15.89 18.72
C SER A 607 15.15 15.29 18.17
N PRO A 608 15.60 14.11 18.65
CA PRO A 608 16.75 13.43 18.07
C PRO A 608 16.38 12.73 16.75
N ALA A 609 17.31 12.73 15.79
CA ALA A 609 17.22 11.86 14.63
C ALA A 609 17.55 10.41 15.04
N ALA A 610 16.52 9.57 15.18
CA ALA A 610 16.67 8.16 15.56
C ALA A 610 16.70 7.20 14.36
N GLY A 611 16.32 7.67 13.17
CA GLY A 611 16.26 6.85 11.97
C GLY A 611 17.62 6.66 11.29
N ALA A 612 17.75 5.54 10.58
CA ALA A 612 18.83 5.29 9.63
C ALA A 612 18.24 4.95 8.24
N PRO A 613 18.80 5.46 7.13
CA PRO A 613 18.26 5.19 5.80
C PRO A 613 18.42 3.70 5.44
N PRO A 614 17.35 3.03 4.94
CA PRO A 614 17.36 1.61 4.57
C PRO A 614 18.03 1.35 3.21
N VAL A 615 18.84 2.29 2.75
CA VAL A 615 19.59 2.32 1.48
C VAL A 615 20.97 2.95 1.75
N SER A 616 21.94 2.67 0.89
CA SER A 616 23.20 3.43 0.87
C SER A 616 22.95 4.89 0.47
N VAL A 617 23.61 5.83 1.16
CA VAL A 617 23.57 7.26 0.85
C VAL A 617 25.00 7.77 0.62
N PRO A 618 25.47 7.85 -0.64
CA PRO A 618 26.82 8.32 -0.97
C PRO A 618 27.14 9.70 -0.38
N GLY A 619 28.40 9.96 -0.05
CA GLY A 619 28.83 11.23 0.53
C GLY A 619 28.43 11.48 1.99
N THR A 620 27.83 10.49 2.67
CA THR A 620 27.41 10.57 4.07
C THR A 620 28.00 9.42 4.88
N HIS A 621 27.81 9.42 6.21
CA HIS A 621 28.17 8.28 7.07
C HIS A 621 27.27 7.04 6.87
N PHE A 622 26.22 7.16 6.06
CA PHE A 622 25.37 6.04 5.63
C PHE A 622 25.75 5.47 4.24
N ASN A 623 26.99 5.72 3.78
CA ASN A 623 27.52 5.31 2.47
C ASN A 623 27.31 3.82 2.10
N SER A 624 27.38 2.91 3.07
CA SER A 624 27.32 1.46 2.86
C SER A 624 26.25 0.83 3.75
N LEU A 625 25.11 0.44 3.16
CA LEU A 625 24.08 -0.34 3.86
C LEU A 625 24.64 -1.70 4.32
N SER A 626 25.41 -2.37 3.47
CA SER A 626 25.96 -3.71 3.70
C SER A 626 27.05 -3.78 4.78
N GLU A 627 27.62 -2.64 5.20
CA GLU A 627 28.48 -2.56 6.38
C GLU A 627 27.65 -2.28 7.65
N ARG A 628 26.67 -1.38 7.57
CA ARG A 628 25.81 -1.04 8.71
C ARG A 628 24.91 -2.18 9.19
N LEU A 629 24.53 -3.10 8.29
CA LEU A 629 23.73 -4.30 8.63
C LEU A 629 24.56 -5.47 9.19
N GLN A 630 25.88 -5.32 9.32
CA GLN A 630 26.74 -6.30 9.99
C GLN A 630 26.59 -6.20 11.51
N PRO A 631 26.87 -7.27 12.29
CA PRO A 631 26.99 -7.19 13.74
C PRO A 631 27.85 -6.00 14.16
N ASN A 632 27.44 -5.24 15.18
CA ASN A 632 28.21 -4.11 15.66
C ASN A 632 29.54 -4.60 16.26
N PRO A 633 30.71 -4.23 15.69
CA PRO A 633 32.00 -4.75 16.16
C PRO A 633 32.40 -4.25 17.56
N ASN A 634 31.70 -3.25 18.08
CA ASN A 634 31.88 -2.74 19.44
C ASN A 634 30.92 -3.41 20.45
N GLN A 635 30.05 -4.33 20.02
CA GLN A 635 29.16 -5.07 20.90
C GLN A 635 29.89 -6.27 21.53
N ILE A 636 29.98 -6.29 22.86
CA ILE A 636 30.25 -7.52 23.61
C ILE A 636 28.99 -8.38 23.52
N LEU A 637 29.09 -9.57 22.91
CA LEU A 637 27.91 -10.42 22.67
C LEU A 637 27.39 -11.02 23.99
N PRO A 638 26.11 -10.79 24.37
CA PRO A 638 25.55 -11.38 25.57
C PRO A 638 25.45 -12.90 25.41
N LEU A 639 26.22 -13.65 26.21
CA LEU A 639 26.24 -15.11 26.20
C LEU A 639 25.61 -15.63 27.50
N LYS A 640 24.68 -16.57 27.35
CA LYS A 640 23.98 -17.26 28.44
C LYS A 640 24.25 -18.75 28.31
N ILE A 641 24.63 -19.38 29.42
CA ILE A 641 25.04 -20.78 29.47
C ILE A 641 24.17 -21.51 30.49
N SER A 642 23.60 -22.65 30.09
CA SER A 642 22.65 -23.41 30.91
C SER A 642 22.81 -24.92 30.79
N VAL A 643 22.41 -25.65 31.84
CA VAL A 643 22.50 -27.11 31.95
C VAL A 643 21.17 -27.63 32.47
N GLY A 644 20.53 -28.53 31.73
CA GLY A 644 19.19 -29.04 32.10
C GLY A 644 18.14 -27.94 32.32
N GLY A 645 18.27 -26.80 31.63
CA GLY A 645 17.42 -25.61 31.81
C GLY A 645 17.82 -24.67 32.97
N THR A 646 18.77 -25.06 33.83
CA THR A 646 19.30 -24.18 34.89
C THR A 646 20.40 -23.29 34.33
N VAL A 647 20.34 -21.97 34.56
CA VAL A 647 21.38 -21.04 34.12
C VAL A 647 22.61 -21.17 35.02
N ILE A 648 23.77 -21.43 34.43
CA ILE A 648 25.05 -21.62 35.13
C ILE A 648 26.02 -20.44 34.92
N ALA A 649 25.82 -19.68 33.83
CA ALA A 649 26.32 -18.33 33.70
C ALA A 649 25.26 -17.47 32.99
N PRO A 650 24.73 -16.43 33.66
CA PRO A 650 23.95 -15.39 32.99
C PRO A 650 24.88 -14.45 32.21
N PRO A 651 24.33 -13.59 31.32
CA PRO A 651 25.07 -12.45 30.78
C PRO A 651 25.56 -11.50 31.89
N PRO A 652 26.53 -10.61 31.62
CA PRO A 652 27.22 -9.81 32.65
C PRO A 652 26.32 -8.93 33.54
N ASP A 653 25.12 -8.57 33.05
CA ASP A 653 24.19 -7.64 33.68
C ASP A 653 23.04 -8.32 34.46
N ALA A 654 23.14 -9.60 34.81
CA ALA A 654 22.07 -10.34 35.50
C ALA A 654 22.54 -11.14 36.73
N ASP A 655 21.85 -10.93 37.87
CA ASP A 655 22.28 -11.35 39.21
C ASP A 655 22.19 -12.87 39.51
N ASP A 656 21.41 -13.64 38.74
CA ASP A 656 21.07 -15.04 39.03
C ASP A 656 22.09 -16.07 38.48
N ALA A 657 23.30 -16.08 39.04
CA ALA A 657 24.31 -17.10 38.75
C ALA A 657 24.28 -18.27 39.76
N ALA A 658 23.89 -19.48 39.31
CA ALA A 658 23.89 -20.68 40.15
C ALA A 658 25.27 -21.40 40.12
N GLU A 659 25.82 -21.75 41.28
CA GLU A 659 27.10 -22.48 41.41
C GLU A 659 26.97 -23.98 41.04
N VAL A 660 26.65 -24.25 39.77
CA VAL A 660 26.54 -25.60 39.21
C VAL A 660 27.90 -26.08 38.70
N LYS A 661 28.26 -27.31 39.04
CA LYS A 661 29.52 -27.94 38.60
C LYS A 661 29.26 -28.84 37.39
N LEU A 662 29.87 -28.49 36.27
CA LEU A 662 29.85 -29.29 35.05
C LEU A 662 30.57 -30.62 35.25
N GLN A 663 30.11 -31.65 34.55
CA GLN A 663 30.68 -32.99 34.51
C GLN A 663 30.84 -33.48 33.06
N VAL A 664 31.75 -34.42 32.85
CA VAL A 664 31.88 -35.12 31.55
C VAL A 664 30.58 -35.87 31.24
N GLY A 665 30.00 -35.59 30.08
CA GLY A 665 28.69 -36.08 29.66
C GLY A 665 27.54 -35.09 29.84
N ASP A 666 27.76 -33.90 30.44
CA ASP A 666 26.75 -32.85 30.50
C ASP A 666 26.50 -32.23 29.11
N GLN A 667 25.23 -32.00 28.77
CA GLN A 667 24.82 -31.19 27.62
C GLN A 667 24.58 -29.75 28.07
N ILE A 668 25.43 -28.84 27.60
CA ILE A 668 25.28 -27.40 27.83
C ILE A 668 24.50 -26.76 26.67
N ALA A 669 23.49 -25.96 27.00
CA ALA A 669 22.78 -25.13 26.04
C ALA A 669 23.36 -23.71 26.08
N LEU A 670 23.99 -23.31 24.97
CA LEU A 670 24.56 -21.99 24.75
C LEU A 670 23.58 -21.13 23.97
N GLN A 671 23.18 -19.99 24.53
CA GLN A 671 22.33 -19.00 23.87
C GLN A 671 23.09 -17.67 23.82
N VAL A 672 23.22 -17.07 22.63
CA VAL A 672 23.90 -15.79 22.43
C VAL A 672 22.98 -14.80 21.72
N GLY A 673 22.95 -13.57 22.22
CA GLY A 673 22.17 -12.46 21.69
C GLY A 673 21.42 -11.67 22.77
N PRO A 674 20.74 -10.57 22.39
CA PRO A 674 20.51 -10.14 21.01
C PRO A 674 21.79 -9.58 20.37
N ILE A 675 22.17 -10.12 19.22
CA ILE A 675 23.22 -9.58 18.36
C ILE A 675 22.61 -8.44 17.55
N LEU A 676 23.19 -7.25 17.68
CA LEU A 676 22.70 -6.02 17.07
C LEU A 676 23.62 -5.58 15.93
N ASP A 677 23.06 -4.92 14.93
CA ASP A 677 23.77 -4.35 13.79
C ASP A 677 24.36 -2.96 14.10
N GLY A 678 25.07 -2.37 13.15
CA GLY A 678 25.59 -1.02 13.23
C GLY A 678 24.52 0.09 13.31
N ASN A 679 23.25 -0.23 13.03
CA ASN A 679 22.09 0.65 13.27
C ASN A 679 21.36 0.31 14.60
N ASN A 680 21.95 -0.51 15.46
CA ASN A 680 21.41 -0.99 16.74
C ASN A 680 20.08 -1.81 16.63
N ASN A 681 19.83 -2.44 15.48
CA ASN A 681 18.71 -3.36 15.25
C ASN A 681 19.17 -4.82 15.32
N PRO A 682 18.30 -5.80 15.63
CA PRO A 682 18.67 -7.22 15.55
C PRO A 682 19.19 -7.61 14.16
N VAL A 683 20.36 -8.26 14.10
CA VAL A 683 20.97 -8.70 12.84
C VAL A 683 20.06 -9.68 12.09
N ALA A 684 20.20 -9.73 10.76
CA ALA A 684 19.40 -10.58 9.88
C ALA A 684 19.40 -12.05 10.31
N ASP A 685 18.27 -12.73 10.12
CA ASP A 685 18.16 -14.19 10.26
C ASP A 685 19.16 -14.89 9.33
N GLY A 686 19.77 -15.97 9.81
CA GLY A 686 20.82 -16.68 9.06
C GLY A 686 22.25 -16.24 9.39
N THR A 687 22.47 -15.08 10.00
CA THR A 687 23.82 -14.58 10.37
C THR A 687 24.57 -15.63 11.19
N PRO A 688 25.81 -16.02 10.79
CA PRO A 688 26.51 -17.11 11.43
C PRO A 688 27.13 -16.69 12.77
N VAL A 689 27.06 -17.61 13.73
CA VAL A 689 27.67 -17.49 15.05
C VAL A 689 28.38 -18.79 15.40
N GLU A 690 29.69 -18.70 15.64
CA GLU A 690 30.52 -19.81 16.09
C GLU A 690 30.59 -19.80 17.62
N PHE A 691 30.58 -20.98 18.23
CA PHE A 691 30.88 -21.17 19.65
C PHE A 691 32.24 -21.86 19.78
N GLU A 692 33.18 -21.22 20.48
CA GLU A 692 34.51 -21.77 20.76
C GLU A 692 34.56 -22.35 22.17
N LEU A 693 34.96 -23.62 22.28
CA LEU A 693 35.31 -24.27 23.54
C LEU A 693 36.82 -24.52 23.57
N VAL A 694 37.54 -23.83 24.45
CA VAL A 694 39.00 -23.98 24.62
C VAL A 694 39.29 -24.68 25.94
N TYR A 695 39.84 -25.90 25.87
CA TYR A 695 40.32 -26.63 27.06
C TYR A 695 41.79 -26.25 27.33
N GLU A 696 42.10 -25.87 28.57
CA GLU A 696 43.45 -25.38 28.93
C GLU A 696 44.56 -26.44 28.79
N SER A 697 44.20 -27.73 28.71
CA SER A 697 45.10 -28.86 28.54
C SER A 697 45.67 -29.04 27.11
N GLU A 698 44.99 -28.50 26.09
CA GLU A 698 45.34 -28.72 24.67
C GLU A 698 45.68 -27.42 23.92
N GLY A 699 45.33 -26.26 24.46
CA GLY A 699 45.66 -24.94 23.89
C GLY A 699 45.06 -24.66 22.50
N SER A 700 44.12 -25.50 22.06
CA SER A 700 43.46 -25.45 20.75
C SER A 700 41.95 -25.41 20.96
N ALA A 701 41.24 -24.63 20.15
CA ALA A 701 39.79 -24.53 20.24
C ALA A 701 39.09 -25.73 19.59
N LEU A 702 38.16 -26.35 20.31
CA LEU A 702 37.05 -27.08 19.70
C LEU A 702 36.03 -26.04 19.25
N VAL A 703 36.09 -25.70 17.96
CA VAL A 703 35.11 -24.86 17.28
C VAL A 703 33.88 -25.72 16.99
N ALA A 704 32.74 -25.36 17.57
CA ALA A 704 31.47 -26.01 17.26
C ALA A 704 31.00 -25.62 15.85
N GLU A 705 30.17 -26.48 15.23
CA GLU A 705 29.47 -26.10 14.00
C GLU A 705 28.68 -24.79 14.21
N PRO A 706 28.76 -23.83 13.26
CA PRO A 706 28.04 -22.56 13.38
C PRO A 706 26.54 -22.75 13.63
N ALA A 707 25.98 -21.87 14.46
CA ALA A 707 24.54 -21.66 14.57
C ALA A 707 24.17 -20.39 13.81
N SER A 708 23.00 -20.38 13.16
CA SER A 708 22.42 -19.18 12.56
C SER A 708 21.58 -18.40 13.56
N THR A 709 21.58 -17.07 13.45
CA THR A 709 20.65 -16.21 14.18
C THR A 709 19.20 -16.38 13.70
N ARG A 710 18.28 -16.12 14.62
CA ARG A 710 16.86 -15.85 14.38
C ARG A 710 16.41 -14.73 15.30
N ASN A 711 15.85 -13.65 14.76
CA ASN A 711 15.58 -12.39 15.47
C ASN A 711 16.80 -11.87 16.28
N GLY A 712 18.01 -12.02 15.73
CA GLY A 712 19.27 -11.65 16.40
C GLY A 712 19.76 -12.60 17.51
N TYR A 713 19.12 -13.73 17.77
CA TYR A 713 19.61 -14.74 18.73
C TYR A 713 20.06 -16.02 18.04
N ALA A 714 21.19 -16.59 18.46
CA ALA A 714 21.62 -17.92 18.06
C ALA A 714 21.68 -18.86 19.29
N GLN A 715 21.39 -20.15 19.08
CA GLN A 715 21.49 -21.18 20.13
C GLN A 715 22.18 -22.43 19.57
N ARG A 716 23.02 -23.06 20.39
CA ARG A 716 23.60 -24.39 20.13
C ARG A 716 23.70 -25.19 21.43
N ASP A 717 23.30 -26.45 21.36
CA ASP A 717 23.54 -27.41 22.43
C ASP A 717 24.83 -28.19 22.14
N ILE A 718 25.68 -28.36 23.15
CA ILE A 718 27.02 -28.96 23.04
C ILE A 718 27.23 -29.96 24.18
N LEU A 719 27.78 -31.13 23.86
CA LEU A 719 28.16 -32.16 24.84
C LEU A 719 29.58 -31.89 25.37
N ILE A 720 29.75 -31.88 26.68
CA ILE A 720 31.07 -31.80 27.33
C ILE A 720 31.75 -33.16 27.34
N ASP A 721 32.81 -33.30 26.54
CA ASP A 721 33.54 -34.54 26.28
C ASP A 721 34.80 -34.73 27.14
N LYS A 722 35.34 -33.65 27.74
CA LYS A 722 36.61 -33.67 28.51
C LYS A 722 36.50 -33.00 29.87
N SER A 723 37.23 -33.55 30.83
CA SER A 723 37.48 -32.99 32.16
C SER A 723 38.50 -31.84 32.13
N GLY A 724 38.39 -30.89 33.07
CA GLY A 724 39.36 -29.82 33.26
C GLY A 724 38.76 -28.42 33.14
N VAL A 725 39.61 -27.40 33.01
CA VAL A 725 39.13 -26.03 32.77
C VAL A 725 38.75 -25.88 31.29
N VAL A 726 37.47 -25.61 31.05
CA VAL A 726 36.93 -25.25 29.73
C VAL A 726 36.57 -23.78 29.71
N ARG A 727 36.93 -23.10 28.64
CA ARG A 727 36.58 -21.73 28.37
C ARG A 727 35.61 -21.67 27.18
N VAL A 728 34.47 -21.03 27.37
CA VAL A 728 33.37 -20.93 26.41
C VAL A 728 33.22 -19.49 25.97
N SER A 729 33.10 -19.28 24.66
CA SER A 729 32.80 -17.96 24.07
C SER A 729 32.00 -18.10 22.78
N ALA A 730 31.38 -17.00 22.33
CA ALA A 730 30.65 -16.93 21.08
C ALA A 730 31.20 -15.79 20.18
N ILE A 731 31.23 -16.01 18.88
CA ILE A 731 31.76 -15.08 17.87
C ILE A 731 30.76 -14.94 16.72
N SER A 732 30.43 -13.72 16.32
CA SER A 732 29.81 -13.48 15.01
C SER A 732 30.84 -12.91 14.02
N LYS A 733 30.82 -13.46 12.80
CA LYS A 733 31.74 -13.15 11.70
C LYS A 733 30.94 -12.78 10.46
N VAL A 734 31.53 -12.01 9.55
CA VAL A 734 30.88 -11.66 8.26
C VAL A 734 31.78 -11.99 7.08
N GLY A 735 31.15 -12.55 6.04
CA GLY A 735 31.77 -12.93 4.77
C GLY A 735 32.62 -14.20 4.84
N ASP A 736 32.85 -14.80 3.67
CA ASP A 736 33.62 -16.06 3.52
C ASP A 736 35.07 -15.96 4.03
N ASN A 737 35.58 -14.74 4.20
CA ASN A 737 36.91 -14.45 4.74
C ASN A 737 37.00 -14.53 6.28
N ALA A 738 35.90 -14.87 6.97
CA ALA A 738 35.86 -15.17 8.41
C ALA A 738 36.46 -14.07 9.32
N GLN A 739 36.32 -12.80 8.93
CA GLN A 739 36.78 -11.68 9.75
C GLN A 739 35.96 -11.62 11.05
N LEU A 740 36.65 -11.56 12.19
CA LEU A 740 36.03 -11.36 13.49
C LEU A 740 35.34 -9.99 13.50
N VAL A 741 34.03 -9.98 13.79
CA VAL A 741 33.27 -8.74 13.93
C VAL A 741 32.96 -8.49 15.41
N ALA A 742 32.20 -9.39 16.04
CA ALA A 742 31.83 -9.28 17.46
C ALA A 742 32.08 -10.59 18.23
N ARG A 743 32.38 -10.49 19.54
CA ARG A 743 32.68 -11.63 20.43
C ARG A 743 32.05 -11.42 21.82
N SER A 744 31.71 -12.50 22.52
CA SER A 744 31.31 -12.48 23.93
C SER A 744 32.51 -12.34 24.88
N ASP A 745 32.25 -12.14 26.17
CA ASP A 745 33.24 -12.48 27.20
C ASP A 745 33.59 -13.98 27.20
N ASP A 746 34.75 -14.31 27.77
CA ASP A 746 35.31 -15.66 27.92
C ASP A 746 34.86 -16.30 29.26
N TYR A 747 33.84 -17.17 29.23
CA TYR A 747 33.32 -17.82 30.43
C TYR A 747 34.12 -19.08 30.76
N SER A 748 34.72 -19.16 31.95
CA SER A 748 35.60 -20.28 32.35
C SER A 748 34.97 -21.15 33.45
N PHE A 749 34.86 -22.45 33.19
CA PHE A 749 34.28 -23.44 34.11
C PHE A 749 35.25 -24.59 34.38
N ASN A 750 35.10 -25.24 35.54
CA ASN A 750 35.86 -26.44 35.90
C ASN A 750 34.94 -27.68 35.76
N VAL A 751 35.24 -28.52 34.76
CA VAL A 751 34.53 -29.76 34.47
C VAL A 751 35.15 -30.91 35.26
N ALA A 752 34.35 -31.56 36.10
CA ALA A 752 34.76 -32.75 36.83
C ALA A 752 34.66 -34.03 35.97
N ASP A 753 35.56 -34.98 36.20
CA ASP A 753 35.39 -36.35 35.71
C ASP A 753 34.08 -36.95 36.22
N ASN A 754 33.35 -37.62 35.33
CA ASN A 754 32.15 -38.37 35.68
C ASN A 754 32.54 -39.82 36.04
N PRO A 755 32.49 -40.22 37.32
CA PRO A 755 32.99 -41.53 37.76
C PRO A 755 32.16 -42.73 37.26
N ALA A 756 31.00 -42.50 36.63
CA ALA A 756 30.17 -43.56 36.05
C ALA A 756 30.68 -44.06 34.68
N LEU A 757 31.40 -43.24 33.92
CA LEU A 757 31.78 -43.51 32.51
C LEU A 757 33.04 -44.37 32.33
N VAL A 758 33.75 -44.72 33.41
CA VAL A 758 35.06 -45.40 33.37
C VAL A 758 34.94 -46.94 33.14
N THR A 759 33.74 -47.49 32.93
CA THR A 759 33.51 -48.95 32.93
C THR A 759 32.97 -49.50 31.61
N VAL A 760 33.63 -50.57 31.12
CA VAL A 760 33.26 -51.41 29.97
C VAL A 760 33.49 -50.82 28.57
N VAL A 761 34.74 -50.90 28.09
CA VAL A 761 35.02 -51.17 26.67
C VAL A 761 35.18 -52.67 26.50
N THR A 762 34.24 -53.30 25.79
CA THR A 762 34.39 -54.67 25.24
C THR A 762 33.72 -54.74 23.88
N GLU A 763 34.38 -55.38 22.91
CA GLU A 763 33.91 -55.50 21.53
C GLU A 763 32.62 -56.33 21.42
N ALA A 764 31.70 -55.89 20.54
CA ALA A 764 30.66 -56.72 19.96
C ALA A 764 30.40 -56.26 18.52
N THR A 765 30.37 -57.20 17.58
CA THR A 765 30.36 -56.89 16.13
C THR A 765 29.01 -57.18 15.48
N ALA A 766 28.67 -56.31 14.51
CA ALA A 766 27.88 -56.60 13.30
C ALA A 766 26.34 -56.72 13.37
N THR A 767 25.76 -56.28 12.24
CA THR A 767 24.49 -56.71 11.60
C THR A 767 23.27 -55.81 11.84
N ALA A 768 22.58 -55.50 10.74
CA ALA A 768 21.34 -54.73 10.71
C ALA A 768 20.14 -55.62 10.33
N MET A 769 18.91 -55.18 10.67
CA MET A 769 17.80 -55.16 9.72
C MET A 769 16.58 -54.36 10.23
N ALA A 770 15.61 -54.15 9.34
CA ALA A 770 14.45 -53.27 9.49
C ALA A 770 13.25 -53.88 10.26
N GLY A 771 12.31 -53.01 10.63
CA GLY A 771 10.95 -53.32 11.12
C GLY A 771 10.36 -52.10 11.84
N GLN A 772 9.52 -51.26 11.22
CA GLN A 772 8.07 -51.40 10.97
C GLN A 772 7.14 -51.20 12.20
N THR A 773 6.49 -50.03 12.20
CA THR A 773 5.04 -49.76 12.44
C THR A 773 4.35 -50.00 13.80
N SER A 774 3.30 -49.19 13.97
CA SER A 774 2.18 -49.19 14.93
C SER A 774 2.43 -48.53 16.30
N GLU A 775 1.67 -47.53 16.80
CA GLU A 775 0.26 -47.06 16.63
C GLU A 775 -0.68 -47.53 17.77
N SER A 776 -1.63 -46.65 18.16
CA SER A 776 -2.62 -46.79 19.25
C SER A 776 -2.06 -46.64 20.68
N GLY A 777 -2.77 -46.05 21.66
CA GLY A 777 -4.05 -45.33 21.60
C GLY A 777 -4.78 -45.21 22.96
N ALA A 778 -5.90 -44.49 22.96
CA ALA A 778 -6.96 -44.39 24.01
C ALA A 778 -6.68 -43.64 25.34
N ASP A 779 -7.43 -42.52 25.49
CA ASP A 779 -8.31 -42.13 26.61
C ASP A 779 -7.94 -42.36 28.10
N ASN A 780 -8.20 -41.32 28.91
CA ASN A 780 -9.37 -41.36 29.81
C ASN A 780 -9.88 -39.97 30.26
N SER A 781 -11.13 -39.93 30.72
CA SER A 781 -11.86 -38.71 31.17
C SER A 781 -11.99 -38.66 32.70
N GLY A 782 -12.26 -37.47 33.27
CA GLY A 782 -12.31 -37.26 34.73
C GLY A 782 -12.91 -35.93 35.22
N ASN A 783 -14.22 -35.75 35.04
CA ASN A 783 -15.03 -34.73 35.74
C ASN A 783 -15.18 -35.07 37.25
N ALA A 784 -15.56 -34.19 38.19
CA ALA A 784 -15.84 -32.73 38.23
C ALA A 784 -16.01 -32.30 39.72
N GLU A 785 -16.18 -31.00 40.03
CA GLU A 785 -17.19 -30.53 41.02
C GLU A 785 -17.43 -29.00 40.99
N GLN A 786 -18.59 -28.54 41.49
CA GLN A 786 -19.06 -27.14 41.50
C GLN A 786 -20.11 -26.89 42.61
N PRO A 787 -20.20 -25.67 43.18
CA PRO A 787 -21.50 -24.99 43.43
C PRO A 787 -21.50 -23.52 42.88
N ALA A 788 -22.53 -22.99 42.20
CA ALA A 788 -23.89 -22.59 42.66
C ALA A 788 -23.90 -21.41 43.68
N SER A 789 -24.80 -20.41 43.70
CA SER A 789 -26.02 -19.99 42.92
C SER A 789 -26.44 -18.57 43.42
N ALA A 790 -27.37 -17.74 42.91
CA ALA A 790 -28.27 -17.60 41.73
C ALA A 790 -28.68 -16.07 41.65
N GLU A 791 -29.84 -15.49 41.25
CA GLU A 791 -31.19 -15.91 40.81
C GLU A 791 -32.00 -14.73 40.15
N GLY A 792 -32.83 -14.99 39.12
CA GLY A 792 -34.02 -14.19 38.72
C GLY A 792 -33.85 -12.88 37.90
N GLY A 793 -34.81 -12.45 37.04
CA GLY A 793 -36.00 -13.16 36.52
C GLY A 793 -37.04 -12.32 35.72
N ASN A 794 -37.82 -13.01 34.89
CA ASN A 794 -39.18 -12.72 34.35
C ASN A 794 -39.46 -11.61 33.29
N THR A 795 -40.01 -12.08 32.15
CA THR A 795 -40.77 -11.33 31.11
C THR A 795 -42.26 -11.20 31.46
N PRO A 796 -43.01 -10.27 30.84
CA PRO A 796 -44.29 -10.68 30.22
C PRO A 796 -44.58 -10.04 28.84
N ALA A 797 -45.51 -10.63 28.09
CA ALA A 797 -46.07 -10.18 26.81
C ALA A 797 -47.58 -10.56 26.76
N PRO A 798 -48.37 -10.34 25.68
CA PRO A 798 -48.17 -9.56 24.44
C PRO A 798 -49.30 -8.51 24.18
N GLY A 799 -49.35 -7.86 23.01
CA GLY A 799 -50.43 -6.92 22.65
C GLY A 799 -50.63 -6.59 21.17
N SER A 800 -51.54 -7.32 20.50
CA SER A 800 -52.35 -6.96 19.31
C SER A 800 -51.78 -6.14 18.14
N THR A 801 -51.70 -6.78 16.96
CA THR A 801 -51.79 -6.18 15.61
C THR A 801 -53.18 -5.54 15.35
N PRO A 802 -53.35 -4.68 14.32
CA PRO A 802 -53.67 -5.19 12.98
C PRO A 802 -53.01 -4.44 11.80
N GLU A 803 -53.19 -5.03 10.61
CA GLU A 803 -53.37 -4.45 9.25
C GLU A 803 -52.84 -3.01 8.97
N GLY A 804 -52.06 -2.73 7.91
CA GLY A 804 -51.64 -3.55 6.77
C GLY A 804 -52.05 -2.91 5.44
N GLU A 805 -51.11 -2.24 4.76
CA GLU A 805 -51.35 -1.64 3.44
C GLU A 805 -50.08 -1.69 2.57
N ALA A 806 -50.24 -1.83 1.25
CA ALA A 806 -49.15 -2.18 0.35
C ALA A 806 -48.26 -0.97 -0.02
N ALA A 807 -46.93 -1.13 0.13
CA ALA A 807 -45.95 -0.16 -0.36
C ALA A 807 -45.98 -0.12 -1.90
N SER A 808 -46.59 0.92 -2.46
CA SER A 808 -46.67 1.12 -3.91
C SER A 808 -45.36 1.67 -4.48
N VAL A 809 -45.00 1.19 -5.68
CA VAL A 809 -43.75 1.59 -6.37
C VAL A 809 -43.81 3.08 -6.75
N MET A 810 -43.02 3.90 -6.08
CA MET A 810 -42.87 5.32 -6.44
C MET A 810 -41.92 5.51 -7.63
N PRO A 811 -42.35 6.14 -8.74
CA PRO A 811 -41.47 6.41 -9.87
C PRO A 811 -40.48 7.54 -9.55
N THR A 812 -39.20 7.37 -9.89
CA THR A 812 -38.13 8.34 -9.66
C THR A 812 -38.40 9.68 -10.36
N ARG A 813 -38.88 10.68 -9.63
CA ARG A 813 -39.34 11.96 -10.19
C ARG A 813 -38.17 12.92 -10.42
N ARG A 814 -37.67 12.97 -11.66
CA ARG A 814 -36.60 13.91 -12.08
C ARG A 814 -37.01 15.38 -11.94
N VAL A 815 -36.01 16.26 -11.86
CA VAL A 815 -36.16 17.72 -11.74
C VAL A 815 -37.07 18.28 -12.84
N HIS A 816 -38.29 18.71 -12.50
CA HIS A 816 -39.17 19.40 -13.44
C HIS A 816 -38.73 20.86 -13.61
N LEU A 817 -38.07 21.16 -14.73
CA LEU A 817 -37.58 22.49 -15.12
C LEU A 817 -38.64 23.62 -15.00
N GLN A 818 -39.92 23.28 -15.14
CA GLN A 818 -41.07 24.17 -14.91
C GLN A 818 -41.10 24.78 -13.50
N THR A 819 -40.78 23.99 -12.46
CA THR A 819 -40.78 24.46 -11.06
C THR A 819 -39.63 25.43 -10.79
N PHE A 820 -38.46 25.21 -11.41
CA PHE A 820 -37.34 26.15 -11.38
C PHE A 820 -37.70 27.49 -12.03
N PHE A 821 -38.32 27.49 -13.21
CA PHE A 821 -38.79 28.72 -13.85
C PHE A 821 -39.87 29.45 -13.03
N MET A 822 -40.77 28.72 -12.36
CA MET A 822 -41.75 29.33 -11.43
C MET A 822 -41.07 29.97 -10.21
N ALA A 823 -40.08 29.30 -9.60
CA ALA A 823 -39.30 29.88 -8.51
C ALA A 823 -38.55 31.14 -8.95
N LEU A 824 -37.87 31.11 -10.10
CA LEU A 824 -37.15 32.27 -10.64
C LEU A 824 -38.09 33.45 -10.94
N LEU A 825 -39.24 33.20 -11.58
CA LEU A 825 -40.20 34.25 -11.94
C LEU A 825 -40.85 34.87 -10.69
N THR A 826 -41.09 34.08 -9.64
CA THR A 826 -41.61 34.60 -8.37
C THR A 826 -40.57 35.41 -7.61
N MET A 827 -39.30 34.98 -7.58
CA MET A 827 -38.20 35.79 -7.04
C MET A 827 -38.09 37.13 -7.75
N LEU A 828 -38.12 37.16 -9.09
CA LEU A 828 -38.09 38.39 -9.88
C LEU A 828 -39.29 39.30 -9.62
N GLY A 829 -40.51 38.72 -9.52
CA GLY A 829 -41.72 39.47 -9.20
C GLY A 829 -41.69 40.09 -7.79
N VAL A 830 -41.28 39.31 -6.78
CA VAL A 830 -41.12 39.77 -5.40
C VAL A 830 -40.04 40.85 -5.31
N GLN A 831 -38.85 40.64 -5.87
CA GLN A 831 -37.78 41.65 -5.83
C GLN A 831 -38.19 42.95 -6.56
N SER A 832 -38.94 42.86 -7.66
CA SER A 832 -39.46 44.05 -8.36
C SER A 832 -40.46 44.82 -7.48
N PHE A 833 -41.38 44.12 -6.82
CA PHE A 833 -42.33 44.74 -5.89
C PHE A 833 -41.63 45.36 -4.67
N LEU A 834 -40.68 44.65 -4.07
CA LEU A 834 -39.90 45.11 -2.93
C LEU A 834 -39.06 46.35 -3.28
N LEU A 835 -38.43 46.40 -4.45
CA LEU A 835 -37.71 47.57 -4.93
C LEU A 835 -38.66 48.77 -5.05
N ILE A 836 -39.84 48.60 -5.67
CA ILE A 836 -40.84 49.67 -5.83
C ILE A 836 -41.33 50.22 -4.47
N VAL A 837 -41.54 49.35 -3.48
CA VAL A 837 -42.04 49.73 -2.15
C VAL A 837 -40.93 50.34 -1.28
N LEU A 838 -39.76 49.71 -1.21
CA LEU A 838 -38.68 50.07 -0.28
C LEU A 838 -37.76 51.18 -0.81
N ALA A 839 -37.59 51.33 -2.13
CA ALA A 839 -36.75 52.41 -2.68
C ALA A 839 -37.32 53.82 -2.45
N ARG A 840 -38.57 53.93 -1.99
CA ARG A 840 -39.18 55.20 -1.55
C ARG A 840 -38.96 55.51 -0.06
N THR A 841 -38.46 54.56 0.73
CA THR A 841 -38.45 54.65 2.22
C THR A 841 -37.14 54.22 2.88
N GLN A 842 -36.17 53.65 2.15
CA GLN A 842 -34.92 53.10 2.70
C GLN A 842 -33.68 53.67 2.02
N HIS A 843 -32.57 53.82 2.75
CA HIS A 843 -31.29 54.20 2.14
C HIS A 843 -30.73 53.05 1.29
N ARG A 844 -29.98 53.39 0.21
CA ARG A 844 -29.50 52.45 -0.81
C ARG A 844 -28.78 51.21 -0.25
N VAL A 845 -27.99 51.36 0.81
CA VAL A 845 -27.25 50.24 1.44
C VAL A 845 -28.18 49.30 2.21
N GLN A 846 -29.18 49.84 2.91
CA GLN A 846 -30.20 49.04 3.61
C GLN A 846 -31.10 48.32 2.59
N LEU A 847 -31.48 49.01 1.51
CA LEU A 847 -32.26 48.42 0.41
C LEU A 847 -31.53 47.20 -0.19
N LEU A 848 -30.25 47.35 -0.58
CA LEU A 848 -29.44 46.25 -1.12
C LEU A 848 -29.33 45.07 -0.14
N ARG A 849 -29.05 45.35 1.14
CA ARG A 849 -28.95 44.29 2.18
C ARG A 849 -30.26 43.53 2.36
N ASN A 850 -31.39 44.24 2.38
CA ASN A 850 -32.70 43.63 2.59
C ASN A 850 -33.15 42.82 1.35
N MET A 851 -32.87 43.31 0.14
CA MET A 851 -33.10 42.56 -1.10
C MET A 851 -32.26 41.28 -1.14
N LEU A 852 -30.97 41.34 -0.77
CA LEU A 852 -30.07 40.18 -0.75
C LEU A 852 -30.54 39.10 0.24
N TRP A 853 -30.91 39.46 1.46
CA TRP A 853 -31.45 38.51 2.44
C TRP A 853 -32.75 37.83 1.96
N ALA A 854 -33.61 38.56 1.25
CA ALA A 854 -34.80 37.96 0.63
C ALA A 854 -34.43 36.95 -0.48
N ILE A 855 -33.43 37.22 -1.32
CA ILE A 855 -32.94 36.23 -2.31
C ILE A 855 -32.44 34.97 -1.60
N ILE A 856 -31.56 35.11 -0.61
CA ILE A 856 -30.95 34.00 0.12
C ILE A 856 -32.04 33.10 0.74
N MET A 857 -32.99 33.68 1.47
CA MET A 857 -34.04 32.90 2.14
C MET A 857 -35.02 32.25 1.16
N GLY A 858 -35.37 32.91 0.06
CA GLY A 858 -36.18 32.29 -1.00
C GLY A 858 -35.48 31.10 -1.68
N LEU A 859 -34.16 31.20 -1.88
CA LEU A 859 -33.36 30.16 -2.54
C LEU A 859 -33.10 28.97 -1.61
N VAL A 860 -32.81 29.21 -0.32
CA VAL A 860 -32.76 28.17 0.72
C VAL A 860 -34.09 27.44 0.83
N ALA A 861 -35.23 28.15 0.86
CA ALA A 861 -36.55 27.53 0.93
C ALA A 861 -36.87 26.69 -0.33
N TYR A 862 -36.45 27.14 -1.52
CA TYR A 862 -36.55 26.35 -2.75
C TYR A 862 -35.74 25.04 -2.66
N ILE A 863 -34.48 25.11 -2.20
CA ILE A 863 -33.62 23.94 -2.02
C ILE A 863 -34.24 22.97 -1.00
N VAL A 864 -34.67 23.44 0.18
CA VAL A 864 -35.25 22.58 1.22
C VAL A 864 -36.53 21.91 0.73
N TYR A 865 -37.42 22.64 0.05
CA TYR A 865 -38.62 22.06 -0.57
C TYR A 865 -38.28 21.02 -1.63
N PHE A 866 -37.20 21.21 -2.39
CA PHE A 866 -36.79 20.27 -3.44
C PHE A 866 -36.05 19.03 -2.91
N VAL A 867 -35.25 19.17 -1.85
CA VAL A 867 -34.64 18.07 -1.10
C VAL A 867 -35.73 17.20 -0.46
N TYR A 868 -36.75 17.82 0.15
CA TYR A 868 -37.94 17.12 0.63
C TYR A 868 -38.64 16.31 -0.49
N ILE A 869 -38.77 16.88 -1.70
CA ILE A 869 -39.38 16.19 -2.87
C ILE A 869 -38.57 14.97 -3.35
N ILE A 870 -37.23 15.03 -3.32
CA ILE A 870 -36.38 13.93 -3.80
C ILE A 870 -36.20 12.83 -2.74
N PHE A 871 -35.95 13.20 -1.48
CA PHE A 871 -35.52 12.25 -0.44
C PHE A 871 -36.63 11.84 0.52
N GLY A 872 -37.83 12.44 0.44
CA GLY A 872 -39.00 12.06 1.25
C GLY A 872 -38.89 12.34 2.76
N ILE A 873 -37.82 13.01 3.21
CA ILE A 873 -37.52 13.25 4.63
C ILE A 873 -38.57 14.23 5.19
N ASN A 874 -39.41 13.76 6.10
CA ASN A 874 -40.62 14.46 6.52
C ASN A 874 -40.37 15.50 7.64
N ILE A 875 -39.60 16.55 7.32
CA ILE A 875 -39.08 17.55 8.27
C ILE A 875 -40.18 18.45 8.88
N MET A 876 -41.38 18.52 8.28
CA MET A 876 -42.50 19.32 8.80
C MET A 876 -43.84 18.55 8.76
N PRO A 877 -44.57 18.43 9.89
CA PRO A 877 -45.90 17.81 9.92
C PRO A 877 -46.87 18.49 8.93
N GLY A 878 -47.50 17.69 8.07
CA GLY A 878 -48.49 18.15 7.10
C GLY A 878 -47.95 18.62 5.74
N ALA A 879 -46.63 18.63 5.52
CA ALA A 879 -46.03 19.07 4.25
C ALA A 879 -46.50 18.25 3.03
N SER A 880 -46.74 16.94 3.19
CA SER A 880 -47.24 16.05 2.13
C SER A 880 -48.65 16.41 1.64
N TRP A 881 -49.54 16.86 2.52
CA TRP A 881 -50.88 17.30 2.16
C TRP A 881 -50.83 18.58 1.29
N ILE A 882 -50.00 19.55 1.69
CA ILE A 882 -49.78 20.78 0.92
C ILE A 882 -49.18 20.45 -0.45
N GLN A 883 -48.21 19.53 -0.50
CA GLN A 883 -47.55 19.11 -1.74
C GLN A 883 -48.52 18.45 -2.74
N ALA A 884 -49.40 17.57 -2.26
CA ALA A 884 -50.36 16.86 -3.10
C ALA A 884 -51.39 17.81 -3.74
N GLU A 885 -52.00 18.69 -2.94
CA GLU A 885 -53.10 19.54 -3.38
C GLU A 885 -52.64 20.77 -4.19
N THR A 886 -51.38 21.21 -4.03
CA THR A 886 -50.89 22.48 -4.61
C THR A 886 -49.87 22.34 -5.74
N TYR A 887 -49.46 21.14 -6.16
CA TYR A 887 -48.49 20.99 -7.26
C TYR A 887 -49.04 21.54 -8.60
N PRO A 888 -48.29 22.35 -9.38
CA PRO A 888 -46.91 22.82 -9.17
C PRO A 888 -46.79 24.14 -8.37
N TRP A 889 -47.91 24.81 -8.10
CA TRP A 889 -48.01 26.14 -7.48
C TRP A 889 -47.47 26.22 -6.03
N GLY A 890 -47.37 25.11 -5.29
CA GLY A 890 -46.77 25.10 -3.95
C GLY A 890 -45.37 25.73 -3.90
N THR A 891 -44.59 25.55 -4.97
CA THR A 891 -43.27 26.19 -5.17
C THR A 891 -43.34 27.72 -5.06
N VAL A 892 -44.37 28.33 -5.67
CA VAL A 892 -44.61 29.79 -5.67
C VAL A 892 -44.89 30.29 -4.26
N ILE A 893 -45.75 29.56 -3.53
CA ILE A 893 -46.20 29.94 -2.19
C ILE A 893 -45.05 29.88 -1.19
N ILE A 894 -44.27 28.79 -1.21
CA ILE A 894 -43.16 28.57 -0.26
C ILE A 894 -42.04 29.60 -0.47
N VAL A 895 -41.63 29.83 -1.73
CA VAL A 895 -40.61 30.84 -2.04
C VAL A 895 -41.10 32.24 -1.67
N PHE A 896 -42.33 32.60 -2.02
CA PHE A 896 -42.91 33.90 -1.67
C PHE A 896 -42.89 34.16 -0.15
N ILE A 897 -43.37 33.21 0.65
CA ILE A 897 -43.41 33.34 2.12
C ILE A 897 -42.00 33.49 2.69
N ALA A 898 -41.05 32.66 2.25
CA ALA A 898 -39.66 32.71 2.72
C ALA A 898 -38.95 34.04 2.38
N MET A 899 -39.29 34.68 1.27
CA MET A 899 -38.75 36.00 0.91
C MET A 899 -39.32 37.15 1.74
N VAL A 900 -40.54 37.00 2.30
CA VAL A 900 -41.23 38.05 3.06
C VAL A 900 -40.89 38.02 4.56
N ILE A 901 -40.65 36.83 5.14
CA ILE A 901 -40.32 36.66 6.57
C ILE A 901 -39.17 37.58 7.06
N PRO A 902 -38.02 37.70 6.36
CA PRO A 902 -36.93 38.57 6.81
C PRO A 902 -37.30 40.04 6.92
N LEU A 903 -38.26 40.50 6.10
CA LEU A 903 -38.67 41.91 6.06
C LEU A 903 -39.58 42.25 7.23
N LEU A 904 -40.53 41.36 7.56
CA LEU A 904 -41.34 41.47 8.78
C LEU A 904 -40.44 41.47 10.03
N TRP A 905 -39.45 40.57 10.08
CA TRP A 905 -38.51 40.51 11.20
C TRP A 905 -37.63 41.76 11.32
N LEU A 906 -37.12 42.29 10.21
CA LEU A 906 -36.31 43.51 10.18
C LEU A 906 -37.13 44.79 10.45
N GLN A 907 -38.44 44.80 10.18
CA GLN A 907 -39.34 45.90 10.59
C GLN A 907 -39.65 45.85 12.08
N LEU A 908 -40.02 44.68 12.62
CA LEU A 908 -40.28 44.50 14.05
C LEU A 908 -39.06 44.85 14.92
N ARG A 909 -37.84 44.60 14.40
CA ARG A 909 -36.57 44.92 15.07
C ARG A 909 -36.13 46.39 14.91
N HIS A 910 -36.98 47.25 14.36
CA HIS A 910 -36.77 48.71 14.26
C HIS A 910 -37.76 49.53 15.12
N GLU A 911 -38.71 48.86 15.80
CA GLU A 911 -39.63 49.45 16.80
C GLU A 911 -39.23 49.10 18.26
N GLN A 912 -38.01 48.57 18.45
CA GLN A 912 -37.30 48.41 19.73
C GLN A 912 -35.98 49.18 19.69
#